data_AF-A0AAU5SI17-F1
#
_entry.id   AF-A0AAU5SI17-F1
#
_cell.length_a   1.000
_cell.length_b   1.000
_cell.length_c   1.000
_cell.angle_alpha   90.00
_cell.angle_beta   90.00
_cell.angle_gamma   90.00
#
_symmetry.space_group_name_H-M   'P 1'
#
loop_
_entity.id
_entity.type
_entity.pdbx_description
1 polymer ?
#
loop_
_entity_poly.entity_id
_entity_poly.type
_entity_poly.pdbx_seq_one_letter_code
_entity_poly.pdbx_strand_id
1 'polypeptide(L)'
;MRIPARDKAAGDAAKDGSGRVRQVSPAEERAVEAPAPGAPMALQRTVGNAAVTRMLASGRDAAAVQRATAHQVLRSAGRPLDGPLREEMESRLGADFSDVRVHSGPTAQRSAAEIGARAYTSGSDVVIGAGGGDKHTLAHELTHVIQQRQGPVTGTDTGDGLRVSDPGDRFERAAEANARRVMNGPAPVQRDACETHGAHAHTHGPGASAVVQRKGFDELGPSLPADPASGGGLLGRFKSMTRKQPEPQNDLVARARAAITAYDNDPNRDPMHCMMALTNLQMAFAPERDDAPEAVKPWLDAALRSVKDELQLVNDQLSRDDALPDAARAPFTAMTENGMLWQQQQWADSAAAFQMHGASYFRELSELNRAGMAKEIAGGGGERNWVGDVRNKLTTALQQSVLCHYTGTSRAATMLGQGQMKSKTELLKADPDAPNTSEAYDRHVLANEGFVFFFLEVPGSPFRETRFTGDADDEPARIEIPLTRSPLMSQGWLMLSDFAQREYPTVRAKPGDPAQTQSRLGTRLDTFSDEFSLPVRNFDVGAGKAELPDMEKMMEAMGAEQDAERRSQVMFAMTQALADPHSTMTYGSGQQEQVRPERLRSNTLMGRDIVPGLAERGIVEIQRIGEVNPQLAARLKAMSGDELMRYLLKDLLRPQVMLPNTVDLSNARVVTASGQQLAVPAS
;
A
#
# COMPACT_ATOMS: atom_id res chain seq x y z
N MET A 1 -5.26 8.01 -12.48
CA MET A 1 -6.58 7.92 -11.81
C MET A 1 -7.56 7.28 -12.77
N ARG A 2 -7.75 5.97 -12.63
CA ARG A 2 -8.50 5.10 -13.56
C ARG A 2 -9.98 5.06 -13.18
N ILE A 3 -10.64 6.21 -13.15
CA ILE A 3 -12.07 6.22 -12.79
C ILE A 3 -12.88 5.71 -13.98
N PRO A 4 -13.68 4.64 -13.86
CA PRO A 4 -14.62 4.26 -14.90
C PRO A 4 -15.60 5.41 -15.18
N ALA A 5 -15.99 5.56 -16.45
CA ALA A 5 -16.78 6.70 -16.95
C ALA A 5 -18.16 6.93 -16.27
N ARG A 6 -18.58 6.05 -15.35
CA ARG A 6 -19.83 6.16 -14.58
C ARG A 6 -19.88 7.35 -13.63
N ASP A 7 -18.74 7.92 -13.22
CA ASP A 7 -18.69 8.99 -12.21
C ASP A 7 -19.19 10.36 -12.72
N LYS A 8 -19.49 10.51 -14.02
CA LYS A 8 -20.11 11.72 -14.57
C LYS A 8 -21.64 11.77 -14.43
N ALA A 9 -22.28 10.68 -14.01
CA ALA A 9 -23.75 10.57 -14.03
C ALA A 9 -24.46 11.07 -12.75
N ALA A 10 -23.75 11.45 -11.68
CA ALA A 10 -24.38 11.91 -10.44
C ALA A 10 -24.82 13.40 -10.45
N GLY A 11 -24.78 14.06 -11.62
CA GLY A 11 -25.01 15.50 -11.74
C GLY A 11 -26.32 15.95 -12.39
N ASP A 12 -27.05 15.10 -13.10
CA ASP A 12 -28.25 15.53 -13.84
C ASP A 12 -29.35 14.46 -13.77
N ALA A 13 -30.25 14.59 -12.80
CA ALA A 13 -31.53 13.90 -12.78
C ALA A 13 -32.62 14.84 -13.30
N ALA A 14 -33.01 14.67 -14.57
CA ALA A 14 -34.38 14.84 -15.08
C ALA A 14 -34.42 14.78 -16.62
N LYS A 15 -34.88 13.66 -17.18
CA LYS A 15 -36.09 13.60 -18.05
C LYS A 15 -36.27 12.22 -18.68
N ASP A 16 -37.51 11.78 -18.51
CA ASP A 16 -38.31 10.70 -19.08
C ASP A 16 -37.91 10.09 -20.44
N GLY A 17 -38.17 8.79 -20.62
CA GLY A 17 -38.06 8.12 -21.91
C GLY A 17 -38.04 6.58 -21.88
N SER A 18 -39.22 5.97 -21.90
CA SER A 18 -39.54 4.57 -22.26
C SER A 18 -38.52 3.84 -23.15
N GLY A 19 -38.09 2.63 -22.75
CA GLY A 19 -37.19 1.79 -23.56
C GLY A 19 -37.23 0.30 -23.20
N ARG A 20 -37.84 -0.49 -24.08
CA ARG A 20 -37.95 -1.97 -24.13
C ARG A 20 -36.72 -2.75 -23.66
N VAL A 21 -36.99 -3.79 -22.85
CA VAL A 21 -36.07 -4.89 -22.50
C VAL A 21 -35.61 -5.63 -23.77
N ARG A 22 -34.29 -5.74 -23.97
CA ARG A 22 -33.68 -6.61 -24.98
C ARG A 22 -32.89 -7.72 -24.28
N GLN A 23 -33.32 -8.96 -24.48
CA GLN A 23 -32.68 -10.17 -23.98
C GLN A 23 -31.23 -10.26 -24.47
N VAL A 24 -30.34 -10.66 -23.55
CA VAL A 24 -28.91 -10.91 -23.80
C VAL A 24 -28.74 -12.41 -24.11
N SER A 25 -28.13 -12.73 -25.24
CA SER A 25 -27.68 -14.09 -25.60
C SER A 25 -26.25 -14.34 -25.09
N PRO A 26 -25.84 -15.60 -24.85
CA PRO A 26 -24.54 -15.91 -24.24
C PRO A 26 -23.39 -15.60 -25.21
N ALA A 27 -22.33 -15.00 -24.67
CA ALA A 27 -21.10 -14.71 -25.41
C ALA A 27 -20.31 -16.01 -25.68
N GLU A 28 -19.99 -16.26 -26.95
CA GLU A 28 -19.02 -17.27 -27.37
C GLU A 28 -17.60 -16.79 -27.02
N GLU A 29 -16.86 -17.61 -26.26
CA GLU A 29 -15.42 -17.47 -26.05
C GLU A 29 -14.67 -17.54 -27.40
N ARG A 30 -14.07 -16.42 -27.80
CA ARG A 30 -13.12 -16.40 -28.91
C ARG A 30 -11.71 -16.54 -28.35
N ALA A 31 -11.05 -17.66 -28.68
CA ALA A 31 -9.66 -17.95 -28.33
C ALA A 31 -8.72 -16.84 -28.83
N VAL A 32 -7.83 -16.40 -27.95
CA VAL A 32 -6.77 -15.42 -28.24
C VAL A 32 -5.67 -16.10 -29.06
N GLU A 33 -5.40 -15.58 -30.25
CA GLU A 33 -4.34 -16.06 -31.16
C GLU A 33 -2.95 -15.68 -30.61
N ALA A 34 -1.96 -16.58 -30.74
CA ALA A 34 -0.62 -16.41 -30.16
C ALA A 34 0.15 -15.24 -30.82
N PRO A 35 0.97 -14.48 -30.06
CA PRO A 35 1.69 -13.32 -30.59
C PRO A 35 2.79 -13.72 -31.59
N ALA A 36 3.01 -12.86 -32.59
CA ALA A 36 4.02 -13.07 -33.64
C ALA A 36 5.47 -13.13 -33.09
N PRO A 37 6.39 -13.87 -33.75
CA PRO A 37 7.79 -13.97 -33.33
C PRO A 37 8.48 -12.60 -33.37
N GLY A 38 8.86 -12.07 -32.20
CA GLY A 38 9.53 -10.75 -32.04
C GLY A 38 8.86 -9.80 -31.04
N ALA A 39 7.58 -10.05 -30.74
CA ALA A 39 6.79 -9.35 -29.71
C ALA A 39 7.49 -9.20 -28.34
N PRO A 40 8.07 -10.27 -27.72
CA PRO A 40 8.64 -10.17 -26.38
C PRO A 40 9.89 -9.27 -26.32
N MET A 41 10.70 -9.19 -27.37
CA MET A 41 11.88 -8.30 -27.41
C MET A 41 11.50 -6.82 -27.59
N ALA A 42 10.47 -6.53 -28.38
CA ALA A 42 9.93 -5.17 -28.53
C ALA A 42 9.28 -4.70 -27.21
N LEU A 43 8.56 -5.61 -26.53
CA LEU A 43 8.03 -5.39 -25.18
C LEU A 43 9.13 -5.14 -24.15
N GLN A 44 10.18 -5.96 -24.17
CA GLN A 44 11.29 -5.90 -23.22
C GLN A 44 11.99 -4.53 -23.25
N ARG A 45 12.20 -3.98 -24.44
CA ARG A 45 12.80 -2.65 -24.63
C ARG A 45 11.91 -1.49 -24.19
N THR A 46 10.60 -1.73 -24.02
CA THR A 46 9.60 -0.67 -23.87
C THR A 46 8.96 -0.65 -22.48
N VAL A 47 8.73 -1.82 -21.88
CA VAL A 47 8.05 -2.01 -20.59
C VAL A 47 8.98 -2.59 -19.50
N GLY A 48 10.19 -3.01 -19.88
CA GLY A 48 11.18 -3.60 -18.98
C GLY A 48 10.93 -5.09 -18.69
N ASN A 49 11.99 -5.81 -18.31
CA ASN A 49 11.97 -7.27 -18.17
C ASN A 49 10.91 -7.76 -17.18
N ALA A 50 10.69 -7.04 -16.07
CA ALA A 50 9.73 -7.44 -15.04
C ALA A 50 8.29 -7.54 -15.55
N ALA A 51 7.86 -6.60 -16.40
CA ALA A 51 6.52 -6.62 -17.01
C ALA A 51 6.39 -7.74 -18.04
N VAL A 52 7.45 -8.01 -18.82
CA VAL A 52 7.49 -9.12 -19.79
C VAL A 52 7.44 -10.47 -19.09
N THR A 53 8.19 -10.64 -17.99
CA THR A 53 8.17 -11.87 -17.19
C THR A 53 6.78 -12.14 -16.59
N ARG A 54 6.09 -11.12 -16.06
CA ARG A 54 4.71 -11.27 -15.56
C ARG A 54 3.71 -11.60 -16.67
N MET A 55 3.86 -10.99 -17.86
CA MET A 55 2.98 -11.28 -19.01
C MET A 55 3.20 -12.70 -19.55
N LEU A 56 4.45 -13.16 -19.63
CA LEU A 56 4.78 -14.53 -20.03
C LEU A 56 4.37 -15.56 -18.97
N ALA A 57 4.42 -15.21 -17.68
CA ALA A 57 3.90 -16.06 -16.60
C ALA A 57 2.36 -16.24 -16.66
N SER A 58 1.63 -15.26 -17.21
CA SER A 58 0.17 -15.35 -17.41
C SER A 58 -0.25 -16.22 -18.61
N GLY A 59 0.70 -16.61 -19.48
CA GLY A 59 0.47 -17.42 -20.68
C GLY A 59 1.42 -18.62 -20.78
N ARG A 60 1.25 -19.62 -19.90
CA ARG A 60 1.84 -20.98 -19.92
C ARG A 60 3.28 -21.12 -20.46
N ASP A 61 4.24 -21.15 -19.53
CA ASP A 61 5.52 -21.90 -19.47
C ASP A 61 6.71 -21.08 -18.94
N ALA A 62 6.61 -20.63 -17.68
CA ALA A 62 7.73 -19.99 -16.96
C ALA A 62 8.88 -20.97 -16.62
N ALA A 63 8.57 -22.26 -16.40
CA ALA A 63 9.54 -23.26 -15.95
C ALA A 63 10.50 -23.74 -17.06
N ALA A 64 10.07 -23.74 -18.34
CA ALA A 64 10.89 -24.21 -19.45
C ALA A 64 12.01 -23.20 -19.83
N VAL A 65 11.72 -21.91 -19.70
CA VAL A 65 12.67 -20.83 -20.00
C VAL A 65 13.73 -20.70 -18.88
N GLN A 66 13.30 -20.79 -17.61
CA GLN A 66 14.19 -20.77 -16.44
C GLN A 66 15.24 -21.91 -16.46
N ARG A 67 14.86 -23.10 -16.95
CA ARG A 67 15.80 -24.23 -17.12
C ARG A 67 16.84 -24.00 -18.20
N ALA A 68 16.48 -23.39 -19.33
CA ALA A 68 17.38 -23.26 -20.48
C ALA A 68 18.54 -22.28 -20.20
N THR A 69 18.27 -21.20 -19.48
CA THR A 69 19.24 -20.12 -19.20
C THR A 69 20.20 -20.49 -18.06
N ALA A 70 19.72 -21.12 -16.99
CA ALA A 70 20.59 -21.62 -15.91
C ALA A 70 21.59 -22.65 -16.42
N HIS A 71 21.14 -23.61 -17.24
CA HIS A 71 22.04 -24.58 -17.87
C HIS A 71 23.01 -23.96 -18.89
N GLN A 72 22.61 -22.87 -19.56
CA GLN A 72 23.46 -22.15 -20.50
C GLN A 72 24.61 -21.42 -19.79
N VAL A 73 24.35 -20.80 -18.62
CA VAL A 73 25.38 -20.10 -17.83
C VAL A 73 26.38 -21.08 -17.22
N LEU A 74 25.91 -22.18 -16.64
CA LEU A 74 26.77 -23.18 -16.01
C LEU A 74 27.65 -23.95 -17.02
N ARG A 75 27.32 -23.92 -18.32
CA ARG A 75 28.15 -24.45 -19.41
C ARG A 75 29.14 -23.43 -19.99
N SER A 76 29.04 -22.16 -19.59
CA SER A 76 29.95 -21.11 -20.03
C SER A 76 31.23 -21.10 -19.18
N ALA A 77 32.32 -20.54 -19.70
CA ALA A 77 33.56 -20.46 -18.93
C ALA A 77 33.44 -19.36 -17.86
N GLY A 78 33.35 -19.77 -16.59
CA GLY A 78 33.44 -18.86 -15.43
C GLY A 78 34.87 -18.39 -15.16
N ARG A 79 35.04 -17.32 -14.40
CA ARG A 79 36.37 -16.79 -13.99
C ARG A 79 36.73 -17.31 -12.60
N PRO A 80 38.00 -17.61 -12.30
CA PRO A 80 38.39 -17.90 -10.93
C PRO A 80 38.11 -16.68 -10.04
N LEU A 81 37.86 -16.93 -8.75
CA LEU A 81 37.74 -15.85 -7.78
C LEU A 81 39.06 -15.06 -7.71
N ASP A 82 38.96 -13.72 -7.68
CA ASP A 82 40.12 -12.82 -7.68
C ASP A 82 41.04 -13.11 -6.47
N GLY A 83 42.36 -13.12 -6.67
CA GLY A 83 43.33 -13.66 -5.70
C GLY A 83 43.21 -13.06 -4.29
N PRO A 84 43.28 -11.72 -4.13
CA PRO A 84 43.12 -11.07 -2.84
C PRO A 84 41.74 -11.31 -2.18
N LEU A 85 40.68 -11.36 -2.99
CA LEU A 85 39.32 -11.62 -2.50
C LEU A 85 39.14 -13.09 -2.09
N ARG A 86 39.77 -14.01 -2.83
CA ARG A 86 39.82 -15.43 -2.51
C ARG A 86 40.53 -15.63 -1.18
N GLU A 87 41.76 -15.16 -1.03
CA GLU A 87 42.54 -15.29 0.22
C GLU A 87 41.80 -14.70 1.44
N GLU A 88 41.14 -13.55 1.26
CA GLU A 88 40.30 -12.95 2.31
C GLU A 88 39.13 -13.87 2.69
N MET A 89 38.41 -14.43 1.71
CA MET A 89 37.26 -15.30 1.96
C MET A 89 37.67 -16.66 2.50
N GLU A 90 38.78 -17.24 2.03
CA GLU A 90 39.36 -18.49 2.55
C GLU A 90 39.77 -18.32 4.02
N SER A 91 40.38 -17.19 4.38
CA SER A 91 40.74 -16.87 5.77
C SER A 91 39.52 -16.69 6.67
N ARG A 92 38.46 -16.03 6.15
CA ARG A 92 37.23 -15.75 6.91
C ARG A 92 36.31 -16.97 7.07
N LEU A 93 36.24 -17.83 6.06
CA LEU A 93 35.34 -18.99 6.01
C LEU A 93 36.04 -20.32 6.32
N GLY A 94 37.37 -20.37 6.32
CA GLY A 94 38.16 -21.54 6.68
C GLY A 94 38.09 -22.69 5.66
N ALA A 95 37.90 -22.37 4.38
CA ALA A 95 37.79 -23.35 3.29
C ALA A 95 38.54 -22.86 2.04
N ASP A 96 39.03 -23.79 1.21
CA ASP A 96 39.69 -23.49 -0.08
C ASP A 96 38.65 -23.16 -1.16
N PHE A 97 38.85 -22.07 -1.90
CA PHE A 97 37.96 -21.61 -2.98
C PHE A 97 38.68 -21.50 -4.34
N SER A 98 39.84 -22.15 -4.51
CA SER A 98 40.64 -22.12 -5.74
C SER A 98 39.93 -22.72 -6.97
N ASP A 99 39.02 -23.65 -6.74
CA ASP A 99 38.16 -24.31 -7.73
C ASP A 99 36.87 -23.53 -8.04
N VAL A 100 36.54 -22.48 -7.27
CA VAL A 100 35.33 -21.69 -7.48
C VAL A 100 35.39 -20.93 -8.81
N ARG A 101 34.28 -20.94 -9.54
CA ARG A 101 34.10 -20.22 -10.81
C ARG A 101 32.97 -19.21 -10.70
N VAL A 102 33.29 -17.94 -10.90
CA VAL A 102 32.36 -16.83 -10.82
C VAL A 102 31.88 -16.45 -12.23
N HIS A 103 30.56 -16.43 -12.40
CA HIS A 103 29.88 -16.00 -13.60
C HIS A 103 29.19 -14.66 -13.32
N SER A 104 29.68 -13.57 -13.90
CA SER A 104 29.14 -12.22 -13.66
C SER A 104 28.74 -11.46 -14.93
N GLY A 105 28.81 -12.14 -16.09
CA GLY A 105 28.48 -11.57 -17.39
C GLY A 105 26.97 -11.35 -17.58
N PRO A 106 26.54 -10.71 -18.69
CA PRO A 106 25.14 -10.39 -18.93
C PRO A 106 24.19 -11.59 -18.95
N THR A 107 24.68 -12.78 -19.31
CA THR A 107 23.88 -14.02 -19.26
C THR A 107 23.72 -14.55 -17.83
N ALA A 108 24.77 -14.45 -17.01
CA ALA A 108 24.72 -14.77 -15.58
C ALA A 108 23.75 -13.85 -14.82
N GLN A 109 23.78 -12.54 -15.14
CA GLN A 109 22.89 -11.57 -14.53
C GLN A 109 21.41 -11.82 -14.87
N ARG A 110 21.13 -12.20 -16.12
CA ARG A 110 19.78 -12.60 -16.55
C ARG A 110 19.33 -13.88 -15.86
N SER A 111 20.20 -14.89 -15.79
CA SER A 111 19.92 -16.17 -15.14
C SER A 111 19.60 -16.01 -13.65
N ALA A 112 20.38 -15.21 -12.92
CA ALA A 112 20.12 -14.92 -11.50
C ALA A 112 18.76 -14.21 -11.31
N ALA A 113 18.44 -13.24 -12.18
CA ALA A 113 17.15 -12.54 -12.14
C ALA A 113 15.95 -13.46 -12.45
N GLU A 114 16.11 -14.43 -13.36
CA GLU A 114 15.05 -15.37 -13.76
C GLU A 114 14.66 -16.36 -12.67
N ILE A 115 15.60 -16.69 -11.78
CA ILE A 115 15.33 -17.49 -10.57
C ILE A 115 15.08 -16.62 -9.33
N GLY A 116 14.96 -15.30 -9.49
CA GLY A 116 14.66 -14.36 -8.40
C GLY A 116 15.80 -14.13 -7.41
N ALA A 117 17.06 -14.41 -7.79
CA ALA A 117 18.21 -14.34 -6.90
C ALA A 117 19.15 -13.16 -7.24
N ARG A 118 19.79 -12.56 -6.22
CA ARG A 118 20.84 -11.55 -6.41
C ARG A 118 22.18 -12.19 -6.80
N ALA A 119 22.42 -13.38 -6.30
CA ALA A 119 23.43 -14.32 -6.74
C ALA A 119 22.92 -15.73 -6.38
N TYR A 120 23.48 -16.77 -6.98
CA TYR A 120 23.18 -18.14 -6.58
C TYR A 120 24.38 -19.05 -6.79
N THR A 121 24.39 -20.18 -6.08
CA THR A 121 25.48 -21.15 -6.11
C THR A 121 25.01 -22.52 -6.61
N SER A 122 25.74 -23.08 -7.57
CA SER A 122 25.54 -24.44 -8.07
C SER A 122 26.88 -25.17 -8.15
N GLY A 123 27.07 -26.16 -7.29
CA GLY A 123 28.35 -26.85 -7.13
C GLY A 123 29.46 -25.89 -6.68
N SER A 124 30.44 -25.69 -7.55
CA SER A 124 31.55 -24.72 -7.34
C SER A 124 31.38 -23.47 -8.20
N ASP A 125 30.25 -23.32 -8.89
CA ASP A 125 29.92 -22.16 -9.71
C ASP A 125 29.07 -21.16 -8.92
N VAL A 126 29.52 -19.92 -8.86
CA VAL A 126 28.79 -18.79 -8.26
C VAL A 126 28.35 -17.85 -9.38
N VAL A 127 27.05 -17.66 -9.52
CA VAL A 127 26.45 -16.81 -10.54
C VAL A 127 26.01 -15.50 -9.90
N ILE A 128 26.62 -14.40 -10.31
CA ILE A 128 26.38 -13.06 -9.76
C ILE A 128 25.39 -12.29 -10.63
N GLY A 129 24.27 -11.93 -10.00
CA GLY A 129 23.22 -11.08 -10.54
C GLY A 129 23.53 -9.59 -10.41
N ALA A 130 22.63 -8.76 -10.94
CA ALA A 130 22.74 -7.31 -10.79
C ALA A 130 22.65 -6.92 -9.31
N GLY A 131 23.69 -6.27 -8.79
CA GLY A 131 23.74 -5.85 -7.38
C GLY A 131 24.12 -6.95 -6.39
N GLY A 132 24.51 -8.15 -6.84
CA GLY A 132 24.97 -9.25 -5.97
C GLY A 132 26.50 -9.38 -5.84
N GLY A 133 27.25 -8.37 -6.29
CA GLY A 133 28.72 -8.37 -6.27
C GLY A 133 29.33 -7.86 -4.97
N ASP A 134 28.52 -7.55 -3.96
CA ASP A 134 29.05 -7.11 -2.66
C ASP A 134 29.62 -8.29 -1.85
N LYS A 135 30.53 -7.97 -0.94
CA LYS A 135 31.26 -8.98 -0.17
C LYS A 135 30.36 -9.82 0.75
N HIS A 136 29.22 -9.28 1.19
CA HIS A 136 28.30 -10.02 2.06
C HIS A 136 27.54 -11.07 1.25
N THR A 137 26.99 -10.70 0.10
CA THR A 137 26.38 -11.66 -0.82
C THR A 137 27.39 -12.70 -1.30
N LEU A 138 28.62 -12.31 -1.60
CA LEU A 138 29.65 -13.30 -1.96
C LEU A 138 29.98 -14.27 -0.81
N ALA A 139 30.07 -13.80 0.44
CA ALA A 139 30.31 -14.67 1.59
C ALA A 139 29.11 -15.63 1.85
N HIS A 140 27.88 -15.18 1.56
CA HIS A 140 26.68 -16.00 1.58
C HIS A 140 26.77 -17.12 0.53
N GLU A 141 27.06 -16.78 -0.72
CA GLU A 141 27.22 -17.76 -1.81
C GLU A 141 28.38 -18.75 -1.57
N LEU A 142 29.53 -18.29 -1.10
CA LEU A 142 30.66 -19.17 -0.77
C LEU A 142 30.34 -20.11 0.40
N THR A 143 29.42 -19.73 1.30
CA THR A 143 28.91 -20.64 2.32
C THR A 143 28.09 -21.77 1.69
N HIS A 144 27.31 -21.48 0.64
CA HIS A 144 26.61 -22.53 -0.12
C HIS A 144 27.59 -23.47 -0.85
N VAL A 145 28.73 -22.98 -1.34
CA VAL A 145 29.79 -23.84 -1.90
C VAL A 145 30.28 -24.85 -0.85
N ILE A 146 30.55 -24.38 0.37
CA ILE A 146 30.97 -25.26 1.47
C ILE A 146 29.88 -26.29 1.81
N GLN A 147 28.62 -25.86 1.89
CA GLN A 147 27.49 -26.73 2.22
C GLN A 147 27.29 -27.82 1.15
N GLN A 148 27.34 -27.47 -0.14
CA GLN A 148 27.15 -28.42 -1.24
C GLN A 148 28.31 -29.43 -1.36
N ARG A 149 29.51 -29.11 -0.87
CA ARG A 149 30.63 -30.06 -0.76
C ARG A 149 30.47 -31.10 0.35
N GLN A 150 29.75 -30.76 1.42
CA GLN A 150 29.55 -31.64 2.57
C GLN A 150 28.44 -32.69 2.35
N GLY A 151 27.70 -32.60 1.24
CA GLY A 151 26.70 -33.58 0.83
C GLY A 151 25.48 -32.95 0.14
N PRO A 152 24.49 -33.75 -0.26
CA PRO A 152 23.27 -33.26 -0.89
C PRO A 152 22.50 -32.32 0.06
N VAL A 153 22.36 -31.06 -0.34
CA VAL A 153 21.57 -30.05 0.38
C VAL A 153 20.10 -30.25 0.03
N THR A 154 19.19 -30.17 1.02
CA THR A 154 17.75 -30.23 0.74
C THR A 154 17.34 -28.97 0.00
N GLY A 155 16.79 -29.12 -1.20
CA GLY A 155 16.13 -28.05 -1.94
C GLY A 155 14.73 -28.51 -2.30
N THR A 156 13.82 -27.56 -2.49
CA THR A 156 12.46 -27.85 -2.92
C THR A 156 12.53 -28.37 -4.36
N ASP A 157 12.09 -29.60 -4.58
CA ASP A 157 11.96 -30.14 -5.93
C ASP A 157 10.76 -29.48 -6.59
N THR A 158 11.01 -28.65 -7.60
CA THR A 158 9.96 -27.97 -8.36
C THR A 158 9.19 -28.89 -9.29
N GLY A 159 9.46 -30.21 -9.25
CA GLY A 159 8.77 -31.24 -10.03
C GLY A 159 9.41 -31.51 -11.40
N ASP A 160 10.58 -30.94 -11.66
CA ASP A 160 11.25 -30.95 -12.97
C ASP A 160 12.78 -31.17 -12.89
N GLY A 161 13.28 -31.68 -11.75
CA GLY A 161 14.66 -32.15 -11.57
C GLY A 161 15.69 -31.09 -11.21
N LEU A 162 15.26 -29.82 -11.05
CA LEU A 162 16.07 -28.75 -10.47
C LEU A 162 15.70 -28.56 -9.00
N ARG A 163 16.70 -28.50 -8.11
CA ARG A 163 16.50 -28.25 -6.68
C ARG A 163 16.95 -26.83 -6.36
N VAL A 164 15.99 -25.98 -6.04
CA VAL A 164 16.26 -24.60 -5.61
C VAL A 164 16.01 -24.51 -4.10
N SER A 165 16.96 -23.92 -3.38
CA SER A 165 16.86 -23.72 -1.94
C SER A 165 15.80 -22.66 -1.63
N ASP A 166 14.92 -22.92 -0.65
CA ASP A 166 13.92 -21.96 -0.18
C ASP A 166 14.57 -20.96 0.80
N PRO A 167 14.32 -19.64 0.70
CA PRO A 167 14.87 -18.62 1.62
C PRO A 167 14.62 -18.87 3.11
N GLY A 168 13.62 -19.70 3.45
CA GLY A 168 13.28 -20.15 4.80
C GLY A 168 13.94 -21.47 5.23
N ASP A 169 14.74 -22.14 4.39
CA ASP A 169 15.41 -23.39 4.77
C ASP A 169 16.56 -23.13 5.77
N ARG A 170 16.89 -24.17 6.56
CA ARG A 170 18.00 -24.17 7.52
C ARG A 170 19.33 -23.80 6.87
N PHE A 171 19.54 -24.16 5.60
CA PHE A 171 20.77 -23.87 4.88
C PHE A 171 20.90 -22.39 4.48
N GLU A 172 19.80 -21.74 4.10
CA GLU A 172 19.75 -20.29 3.81
C GLU A 172 19.93 -19.46 5.08
N ARG A 173 19.26 -19.83 6.19
CA ARG A 173 19.49 -19.18 7.48
C ARG A 173 20.92 -19.37 7.99
N ALA A 174 21.51 -20.54 7.79
CA ALA A 174 22.89 -20.81 8.17
C ALA A 174 23.89 -20.04 7.31
N ALA A 175 23.64 -19.93 5.99
CA ALA A 175 24.47 -19.14 5.08
C ALA A 175 24.42 -17.65 5.42
N GLU A 176 23.23 -17.09 5.66
CA GLU A 176 23.05 -15.69 6.03
C GLU A 176 23.67 -15.37 7.40
N ALA A 177 23.49 -16.26 8.39
CA ALA A 177 24.11 -16.11 9.70
C ALA A 177 25.65 -16.18 9.61
N ASN A 178 26.17 -17.06 8.76
CA ASN A 178 27.61 -17.19 8.54
C ASN A 178 28.18 -15.96 7.83
N ALA A 179 27.54 -15.49 6.76
CA ALA A 179 27.90 -14.28 6.02
C ALA A 179 27.95 -13.06 6.95
N ARG A 180 26.90 -12.84 7.75
CA ARG A 180 26.88 -11.77 8.76
C ARG A 180 28.01 -11.91 9.77
N ARG A 181 28.27 -13.12 10.26
CA ARG A 181 29.31 -13.37 11.27
C ARG A 181 30.71 -13.09 10.73
N VAL A 182 31.04 -13.59 9.54
CA VAL A 182 32.38 -13.44 8.96
C VAL A 182 32.63 -12.05 8.39
N MET A 183 31.57 -11.32 8.00
CA MET A 183 31.69 -9.95 7.51
C MET A 183 31.69 -8.90 8.64
N ASN A 184 31.05 -9.18 9.77
CA ASN A 184 31.00 -8.26 10.93
C ASN A 184 32.09 -8.53 12.00
N GLY A 185 32.84 -9.62 11.90
CA GLY A 185 34.02 -9.83 12.75
C GLY A 185 35.19 -8.92 12.35
N PRO A 186 36.06 -8.49 13.28
CA PRO A 186 37.33 -7.86 12.89
C PRO A 186 38.11 -8.84 12.00
N ALA A 187 38.71 -8.33 10.91
CA ALA A 187 39.48 -9.14 9.99
C ALA A 187 40.48 -10.02 10.78
N PRO A 188 40.61 -11.32 10.46
CA PRO A 188 41.52 -12.19 11.18
C PRO A 188 42.92 -11.58 11.09
N VAL A 189 43.47 -11.24 12.26
CA VAL A 189 44.89 -10.94 12.40
C VAL A 189 45.61 -12.22 12.00
N GLN A 190 46.33 -12.18 10.88
CA GLN A 190 47.36 -13.18 10.58
C GLN A 190 48.26 -13.26 11.82
N ARG A 191 48.12 -14.34 12.59
CA ARG A 191 49.14 -14.74 13.53
C ARG A 191 50.26 -15.33 12.68
N ASP A 192 51.12 -14.46 12.18
CA ASP A 192 52.45 -14.88 11.80
C ASP A 192 53.14 -15.39 13.06
N ALA A 193 53.46 -16.68 13.03
CA ALA A 193 54.43 -17.25 13.93
C ALA A 193 55.76 -16.54 13.69
N CYS A 194 56.24 -15.85 14.73
CA CYS A 194 57.63 -15.61 15.10
C CYS A 194 58.69 -15.82 14.01
N GLU A 195 59.38 -14.74 13.61
CA GLU A 195 60.84 -14.68 13.66
C GLU A 195 61.35 -13.21 13.52
N THR A 196 61.80 -12.68 14.65
CA THR A 196 63.05 -11.91 14.85
C THR A 196 63.52 -10.79 13.89
N HIS A 197 63.81 -9.65 14.54
CA HIS A 197 64.85 -8.61 14.27
C HIS A 197 64.44 -7.32 13.52
N GLY A 198 64.81 -6.19 14.14
CA GLY A 198 65.19 -4.96 13.42
C GLY A 198 64.41 -3.71 13.80
N ALA A 199 65.04 -2.83 14.58
CA ALA A 199 64.57 -1.50 14.93
C ALA A 199 64.36 -0.57 13.72
N HIS A 200 63.41 0.37 13.81
CA HIS A 200 63.69 1.82 13.83
C HIS A 200 62.38 2.64 13.89
N ALA A 201 62.43 3.71 14.67
CA ALA A 201 61.40 4.72 14.87
C ALA A 201 61.18 5.60 13.62
N HIS A 202 60.01 6.22 13.49
CA HIS A 202 59.86 7.68 13.43
C HIS A 202 58.38 8.13 13.52
N THR A 203 58.22 9.30 14.11
CA THR A 203 57.05 10.05 14.57
C THR A 203 56.32 10.82 13.46
N HIS A 204 55.01 11.08 13.64
CA HIS A 204 54.30 12.39 13.62
C HIS A 204 52.78 12.20 13.43
N GLY A 205 51.95 12.72 14.34
CA GLY A 205 50.51 13.01 14.12
C GLY A 205 50.29 14.52 13.89
N PRO A 206 49.06 15.08 14.01
CA PRO A 206 47.71 14.51 13.96
C PRO A 206 46.79 15.26 12.95
N GLY A 207 45.59 14.74 12.63
CA GLY A 207 44.61 15.48 11.83
C GLY A 207 43.24 14.81 11.64
N ALA A 208 42.29 15.21 12.50
CA ALA A 208 40.83 15.16 12.34
C ALA A 208 40.14 13.81 12.05
N SER A 209 39.54 13.27 13.11
CA SER A 209 38.50 12.23 13.08
C SER A 209 37.21 12.80 12.48
N ALA A 210 36.78 12.27 11.33
CA ALA A 210 35.41 12.40 10.85
C ALA A 210 34.65 11.12 11.23
N VAL A 211 33.85 11.23 12.28
CA VAL A 211 32.89 10.20 12.70
C VAL A 211 31.83 10.05 11.61
N VAL A 212 31.86 8.95 10.86
CA VAL A 212 30.77 8.56 9.96
C VAL A 212 29.75 7.75 10.77
N GLN A 213 28.67 8.43 11.16
CA GLN A 213 27.48 7.80 11.72
C GLN A 213 26.84 6.85 10.70
N ARG A 214 26.45 5.65 11.17
CA ARG A 214 25.68 4.68 10.39
C ARG A 214 24.33 5.28 10.00
N LYS A 215 24.04 5.29 8.70
CA LYS A 215 22.74 5.63 8.11
C LYS A 215 21.72 4.56 8.55
N GLY A 216 20.83 4.93 9.48
CA GLY A 216 19.63 4.17 9.83
C GLY A 216 18.43 4.75 9.08
N PHE A 217 17.46 3.87 8.76
CA PHE A 217 16.16 4.13 8.15
C PHE A 217 16.18 5.21 7.06
N ASP A 218 16.26 4.78 5.79
CA ASP A 218 16.08 5.67 4.65
C ASP A 218 14.84 6.56 4.84
N GLU A 219 15.16 7.80 5.17
CA GLU A 219 14.58 9.04 4.70
C GLU A 219 13.23 8.85 4.00
N LEU A 220 12.16 9.17 4.74
CA LEU A 220 11.08 9.98 4.19
C LEU A 220 11.73 11.20 3.54
N GLY A 221 12.12 11.05 2.27
CA GLY A 221 12.70 12.14 1.49
C GLY A 221 11.71 13.32 1.50
N PRO A 222 12.20 14.57 1.56
CA PRO A 222 11.35 15.77 1.56
C PRO A 222 10.63 16.02 0.21
N SER A 223 10.63 15.05 -0.70
CA SER A 223 9.94 15.13 -1.99
C SER A 223 8.83 14.07 -2.04
N LEU A 224 7.59 14.53 -1.81
CA LEU A 224 6.40 13.86 -2.33
C LEU A 224 6.60 13.58 -3.83
N PRO A 225 6.16 12.43 -4.37
CA PRO A 225 5.84 12.35 -5.79
C PRO A 225 4.86 13.49 -6.07
N ALA A 226 5.31 14.49 -6.83
CA ALA A 226 4.49 15.60 -7.25
C ALA A 226 3.32 15.06 -8.09
N ASP A 227 2.12 15.54 -7.77
CA ASP A 227 0.88 15.55 -8.55
C ASP A 227 0.72 14.54 -9.70
N PRO A 228 -0.31 13.67 -9.68
CA PRO A 228 -0.82 13.14 -10.94
C PRO A 228 -1.38 14.30 -11.77
N ALA A 229 -0.80 14.53 -12.95
CA ALA A 229 -1.24 15.53 -13.90
C ALA A 229 -2.77 15.48 -14.12
N SER A 230 -3.38 16.65 -13.98
CA SER A 230 -4.80 16.95 -14.13
C SER A 230 -5.52 16.23 -15.29
N GLY A 231 -6.59 15.51 -14.95
CA GLY A 231 -7.81 15.41 -15.76
C GLY A 231 -8.02 14.11 -16.57
N GLY A 232 -8.93 13.26 -16.10
CA GLY A 232 -9.54 12.17 -16.87
C GLY A 232 -8.66 10.94 -17.07
N GLY A 233 -9.26 9.87 -17.61
CA GLY A 233 -8.55 8.65 -18.04
C GLY A 233 -7.42 8.95 -19.03
N LEU A 234 -6.85 7.90 -19.61
CA LEU A 234 -5.76 7.97 -20.57
C LEU A 234 -6.03 9.00 -21.68
N LEU A 235 -7.27 9.08 -22.17
CA LEU A 235 -7.71 10.05 -23.16
C LEU A 235 -7.73 11.49 -22.65
N GLY A 236 -8.02 11.71 -21.37
CA GLY A 236 -8.03 13.04 -20.75
C GLY A 236 -6.63 13.62 -20.62
N ARG A 237 -5.68 12.80 -20.15
CA ARG A 237 -4.25 13.16 -20.09
C ARG A 237 -3.67 13.37 -21.49
N PHE A 238 -4.06 12.52 -22.43
CA PHE A 238 -3.72 12.70 -23.84
C PHE A 238 -4.22 14.05 -24.39
N LYS A 239 -5.50 14.37 -24.20
CA LYS A 239 -6.11 15.63 -24.66
C LYS A 239 -5.46 16.86 -24.05
N SER A 240 -4.91 16.75 -22.83
CA SER A 240 -4.20 17.87 -22.20
C SER A 240 -2.86 18.16 -22.88
N MET A 241 -2.14 17.12 -23.31
CA MET A 241 -0.87 17.22 -24.03
C MET A 241 -1.03 17.73 -25.47
N THR A 242 -2.17 17.45 -26.11
CA THR A 242 -2.45 17.82 -27.49
C THR A 242 -3.36 19.05 -27.63
N ARG A 243 -3.67 19.79 -26.56
CA ARG A 243 -4.59 20.96 -26.57
C ARG A 243 -4.34 21.99 -27.68
N LYS A 244 -3.08 22.13 -28.13
CA LYS A 244 -2.67 23.10 -29.15
C LYS A 244 -2.61 22.52 -30.57
N GLN A 245 -2.95 21.25 -30.76
CA GLN A 245 -2.86 20.55 -32.04
C GLN A 245 -4.24 20.01 -32.43
N PRO A 246 -4.75 20.33 -33.64
CA PRO A 246 -5.97 19.71 -34.13
C PRO A 246 -5.73 18.21 -34.37
N GLU A 247 -6.71 17.38 -34.02
CA GLU A 247 -6.65 15.94 -34.26
C GLU A 247 -6.61 15.65 -35.77
N PRO A 248 -5.59 14.92 -36.27
CA PRO A 248 -5.51 14.58 -37.69
C PRO A 248 -6.67 13.67 -38.09
N GLN A 249 -7.36 13.99 -39.19
CA GLN A 249 -8.33 13.07 -39.78
C GLN A 249 -7.58 11.93 -40.48
N ASN A 250 -7.45 10.81 -39.79
CA ASN A 250 -6.73 9.63 -40.28
C ASN A 250 -7.26 8.35 -39.60
N ASP A 251 -7.33 7.25 -40.35
CA ASP A 251 -7.88 5.98 -39.85
C ASP A 251 -7.06 5.38 -38.69
N LEU A 252 -5.73 5.54 -38.72
CA LEU A 252 -4.84 5.09 -37.63
C LEU A 252 -5.10 5.89 -36.34
N VAL A 253 -5.32 7.21 -36.47
CA VAL A 253 -5.69 8.09 -35.37
C VAL A 253 -7.06 7.69 -34.80
N ALA A 254 -8.05 7.44 -35.65
CA ALA A 254 -9.38 7.00 -35.23
C ALA A 254 -9.33 5.65 -34.49
N ARG A 255 -8.55 4.68 -35.00
CA ARG A 255 -8.33 3.37 -34.36
C ARG A 255 -7.64 3.51 -33.00
N ALA A 256 -6.56 4.28 -32.93
CA ALA A 256 -5.83 4.52 -31.68
C ALA A 256 -6.73 5.20 -30.63
N ARG A 257 -7.49 6.22 -31.03
CA ARG A 257 -8.45 6.89 -30.15
C ARG A 257 -9.53 5.95 -29.66
N ALA A 258 -10.10 5.13 -30.54
CA ALA A 258 -11.12 4.16 -30.17
C ALA A 258 -10.57 3.13 -29.17
N ALA A 259 -9.35 2.65 -29.37
CA ALA A 259 -8.70 1.69 -28.49
C ALA A 259 -8.37 2.29 -27.11
N ILE A 260 -7.85 3.54 -27.06
CA ILE A 260 -7.66 4.29 -25.81
C ILE A 260 -9.00 4.53 -25.10
N THR A 261 -10.06 4.85 -25.85
CA THR A 261 -11.41 5.06 -25.29
C THR A 261 -11.98 3.75 -24.74
N ALA A 262 -11.74 2.62 -25.40
CA ALA A 262 -12.12 1.30 -24.92
C ALA A 262 -11.42 0.98 -23.60
N TYR A 263 -10.10 1.22 -23.51
CA TYR A 263 -9.36 1.11 -22.26
C TYR A 263 -9.94 2.00 -21.15
N ASP A 264 -10.25 3.27 -21.43
CA ASP A 264 -10.84 4.21 -20.47
C ASP A 264 -12.25 3.83 -20.01
N ASN A 265 -12.99 3.07 -20.82
CA ASN A 265 -14.34 2.61 -20.49
C ASN A 265 -14.37 1.20 -19.89
N ASP A 266 -13.26 0.46 -19.92
CA ASP A 266 -13.16 -0.87 -19.34
C ASP A 266 -13.43 -0.81 -17.83
N PRO A 267 -14.45 -1.52 -17.30
CA PRO A 267 -14.72 -1.55 -15.87
C PRO A 267 -13.66 -2.32 -15.08
N ASN A 268 -12.92 -3.23 -15.72
CA ASN A 268 -11.89 -4.00 -15.05
C ASN A 268 -10.65 -3.12 -14.82
N ARG A 269 -10.43 -2.74 -13.57
CA ARG A 269 -9.30 -1.91 -13.14
C ARG A 269 -8.23 -2.69 -12.40
N ASP A 270 -8.30 -4.01 -12.41
CA ASP A 270 -7.22 -4.85 -11.92
C ASP A 270 -5.88 -4.46 -12.58
N PRO A 271 -4.80 -4.27 -11.80
CA PRO A 271 -3.52 -3.83 -12.35
C PRO A 271 -2.95 -4.79 -13.40
N MET A 272 -3.13 -6.11 -13.28
CA MET A 272 -2.65 -7.05 -14.29
C MET A 272 -3.46 -6.94 -15.59
N HIS A 273 -4.78 -6.81 -15.49
CA HIS A 273 -5.63 -6.55 -16.65
C HIS A 273 -5.24 -5.25 -17.36
N CYS A 274 -5.07 -4.17 -16.59
CA CYS A 274 -4.64 -2.88 -17.13
C CYS A 274 -3.27 -2.96 -17.82
N MET A 275 -2.32 -3.68 -17.23
CA MET A 275 -0.99 -3.92 -17.79
C MET A 275 -1.11 -4.58 -19.17
N MET A 276 -1.90 -5.66 -19.27
CA MET A 276 -2.10 -6.39 -20.53
C MET A 276 -2.76 -5.50 -21.59
N ALA A 277 -3.82 -4.77 -21.22
CA ALA A 277 -4.54 -3.90 -22.15
C ALA A 277 -3.65 -2.79 -22.72
N LEU A 278 -2.88 -2.11 -21.87
CA LEU A 278 -1.95 -1.04 -22.27
C LEU A 278 -0.78 -1.59 -23.11
N THR A 279 -0.29 -2.77 -22.76
CA THR A 279 0.77 -3.45 -23.52
C THR A 279 0.28 -3.80 -24.93
N ASN A 280 -0.96 -4.28 -25.06
CA ASN A 280 -1.58 -4.54 -26.36
C ASN A 280 -1.74 -3.27 -27.19
N LEU A 281 -2.14 -2.15 -26.57
CA LEU A 281 -2.19 -0.84 -27.24
C LEU A 281 -0.80 -0.43 -27.77
N GLN A 282 0.21 -0.59 -26.93
CA GLN A 282 1.59 -0.24 -27.30
C GLN A 282 2.11 -1.12 -28.44
N MET A 283 1.86 -2.43 -28.39
CA MET A 283 2.23 -3.36 -29.47
C MET A 283 1.52 -3.09 -30.78
N ALA A 284 0.25 -2.69 -30.73
CA ALA A 284 -0.54 -2.41 -31.92
C ALA A 284 -0.07 -1.13 -32.62
N PHE A 285 0.17 -0.05 -31.88
CA PHE A 285 0.39 1.27 -32.47
C PHE A 285 1.86 1.69 -32.58
N ALA A 286 2.79 1.10 -31.83
CA ALA A 286 4.21 1.44 -31.93
C ALA A 286 4.85 1.09 -33.29
N PRO A 287 4.58 -0.08 -33.91
CA PRO A 287 5.08 -0.38 -35.24
C PRO A 287 4.41 0.47 -36.32
N GLU A 288 3.08 0.65 -36.24
CA GLU A 288 2.31 1.47 -37.21
C GLU A 288 2.72 2.95 -37.20
N ARG A 289 3.32 3.43 -36.11
CA ARG A 289 3.83 4.80 -35.99
C ARG A 289 4.99 5.09 -36.95
N ASP A 290 5.86 4.13 -37.21
CA ASP A 290 7.04 4.36 -38.05
C ASP A 290 6.66 4.55 -39.53
N ASP A 291 5.61 3.85 -39.97
CA ASP A 291 5.03 3.94 -41.32
C ASP A 291 3.97 5.05 -41.47
N ALA A 292 3.62 5.76 -40.39
CA ALA A 292 2.59 6.79 -40.40
C ALA A 292 3.02 8.05 -41.18
N PRO A 293 2.09 8.82 -41.76
CA PRO A 293 2.40 10.13 -42.36
C PRO A 293 3.02 11.09 -41.33
N GLU A 294 3.97 11.94 -41.75
CA GLU A 294 4.64 12.92 -40.87
C GLU A 294 3.66 13.85 -40.13
N ALA A 295 2.53 14.17 -40.74
CA ALA A 295 1.47 14.96 -40.10
C ALA A 295 0.75 14.24 -38.94
N VAL A 296 0.83 12.91 -38.89
CA VAL A 296 0.17 12.04 -37.90
C VAL A 296 1.12 11.63 -36.78
N LYS A 297 2.43 11.51 -37.06
CA LYS A 297 3.45 11.07 -36.09
C LYS A 297 3.42 11.85 -34.77
N PRO A 298 3.31 13.19 -34.72
CA PRO A 298 3.26 13.92 -33.45
C PRO A 298 2.08 13.52 -32.56
N TRP A 299 0.93 13.24 -33.18
CA TRP A 299 -0.27 12.79 -32.46
C TRP A 299 -0.06 11.38 -31.90
N LEU A 300 0.47 10.47 -32.70
CA LEU A 300 0.76 9.09 -32.27
C LEU A 300 1.85 9.04 -31.19
N ASP A 301 2.88 9.87 -31.29
CA ASP A 301 3.94 9.98 -30.28
C ASP A 301 3.37 10.44 -28.94
N ALA A 302 2.45 11.41 -28.94
CA ALA A 302 1.76 11.85 -27.73
C ALA A 302 0.84 10.74 -27.15
N ALA A 303 0.13 10.01 -28.01
CA ALA A 303 -0.73 8.90 -27.59
C ALA A 303 0.09 7.75 -26.99
N LEU A 304 1.16 7.31 -27.66
CA LEU A 304 2.07 6.24 -27.18
C LEU A 304 2.80 6.67 -25.91
N ARG A 305 3.18 7.95 -25.77
CA ARG A 305 3.74 8.47 -24.52
C ARG A 305 2.71 8.39 -23.39
N SER A 306 1.46 8.78 -23.64
CA SER A 306 0.38 8.65 -22.64
C SER A 306 0.19 7.20 -22.19
N VAL A 307 0.19 6.25 -23.13
CA VAL A 307 0.09 4.81 -22.85
C VAL A 307 1.26 4.35 -22.00
N LYS A 308 2.49 4.76 -22.36
CA LYS A 308 3.71 4.43 -21.61
C LYS A 308 3.68 4.98 -20.19
N ASP A 309 3.26 6.23 -20.01
CA ASP A 309 3.16 6.85 -18.68
C ASP A 309 2.13 6.12 -17.81
N GLU A 310 0.98 5.74 -18.39
CA GLU A 310 -0.03 4.94 -17.66
C GLU A 310 0.48 3.54 -17.33
N LEU A 311 1.21 2.91 -18.25
CA LEU A 311 1.81 1.59 -18.06
C LEU A 311 2.84 1.62 -16.93
N GLN A 312 3.63 2.69 -16.82
CA GLN A 312 4.53 2.91 -15.69
C GLN A 312 3.74 3.01 -14.37
N LEU A 313 2.63 3.75 -14.34
CA LEU A 313 1.77 3.83 -13.16
C LEU A 313 1.20 2.46 -12.77
N VAL A 314 0.74 1.65 -13.73
CA VAL A 314 0.32 0.25 -13.45
C VAL A 314 1.48 -0.55 -12.86
N ASN A 315 2.67 -0.44 -13.45
CA ASN A 315 3.82 -1.22 -13.01
C ASN A 315 4.27 -0.85 -11.60
N ASP A 316 4.24 0.44 -11.26
CA ASP A 316 4.55 0.94 -9.92
C ASP A 316 3.49 0.46 -8.91
N GLN A 317 2.22 0.41 -9.31
CA GLN A 317 1.15 -0.19 -8.52
C GLN A 317 1.42 -1.68 -8.22
N LEU A 318 1.70 -2.48 -9.25
CA LEU A 318 2.02 -3.90 -9.08
C LEU A 318 3.26 -4.10 -8.22
N SER A 319 4.30 -3.29 -8.40
CA SER A 319 5.52 -3.39 -7.61
C SER A 319 5.27 -3.08 -6.12
N ARG A 320 4.33 -2.18 -5.82
CA ARG A 320 3.87 -1.94 -4.45
C ARG A 320 3.00 -3.08 -3.92
N ASP A 321 2.22 -3.76 -4.76
CA ASP A 321 1.44 -4.94 -4.37
C ASP A 321 2.39 -6.12 -4.07
N ASP A 322 3.43 -6.29 -4.88
CA ASP A 322 4.52 -7.25 -4.69
C ASP A 322 5.32 -7.00 -3.40
N ALA A 323 5.43 -5.73 -2.98
CA ALA A 323 6.11 -5.37 -1.74
C ALA A 323 5.31 -5.70 -0.46
N LEU A 324 4.00 -6.00 -0.57
CA LEU A 324 3.19 -6.42 0.56
C LEU A 324 3.54 -7.89 0.91
N PRO A 325 3.96 -8.20 2.16
CA PRO A 325 4.30 -9.56 2.55
C PRO A 325 3.16 -10.55 2.33
N ASP A 326 3.46 -11.77 1.89
CA ASP A 326 2.43 -12.77 1.56
C ASP A 326 1.48 -13.05 2.72
N ALA A 327 2.01 -13.16 3.95
CA ALA A 327 1.19 -13.33 5.14
C ALA A 327 0.16 -12.18 5.31
N ALA A 328 0.54 -10.94 4.99
CA ALA A 328 -0.30 -9.76 5.12
C ALA A 328 -1.40 -9.65 4.05
N ARG A 329 -1.35 -10.43 2.97
CA ARG A 329 -2.31 -10.37 1.85
C ARG A 329 -3.66 -11.01 2.19
N ALA A 330 -3.63 -12.15 2.89
CA ALA A 330 -4.83 -12.96 3.13
C ALA A 330 -5.98 -12.20 3.81
N PRO A 331 -5.75 -11.35 4.84
CA PRO A 331 -6.81 -10.54 5.43
C PRO A 331 -7.49 -9.58 4.44
N PHE A 332 -6.73 -8.96 3.54
CA PHE A 332 -7.32 -8.07 2.51
C PHE A 332 -8.14 -8.87 1.49
N THR A 333 -7.65 -10.04 1.07
CA THR A 333 -8.38 -10.94 0.17
C THR A 333 -9.70 -11.36 0.79
N ALA A 334 -9.68 -11.78 2.06
CA ALA A 334 -10.87 -12.17 2.79
C ALA A 334 -11.90 -11.04 2.88
N MET A 335 -11.48 -9.79 3.09
CA MET A 335 -12.39 -8.64 3.04
C MET A 335 -13.10 -8.55 1.69
N THR A 336 -12.34 -8.48 0.59
CA THR A 336 -12.92 -8.29 -0.75
C THR A 336 -13.74 -9.48 -1.24
N GLU A 337 -13.42 -10.70 -0.80
CA GLU A 337 -14.05 -11.94 -1.27
C GLU A 337 -15.18 -12.45 -0.37
N ASN A 338 -15.26 -12.02 0.89
CA ASN A 338 -16.27 -12.54 1.83
C ASN A 338 -17.14 -11.45 2.47
N GLY A 339 -16.66 -10.20 2.48
CA GLY A 339 -17.39 -9.08 3.07
C GLY A 339 -18.50 -8.58 2.16
N MET A 340 -19.74 -8.65 2.64
CA MET A 340 -20.94 -8.32 1.86
C MET A 340 -20.91 -6.92 1.27
N LEU A 341 -20.36 -5.95 2.00
CA LEU A 341 -20.30 -4.56 1.56
C LEU A 341 -19.48 -4.43 0.27
N TRP A 342 -18.32 -5.09 0.21
CA TRP A 342 -17.39 -5.01 -0.91
C TRP A 342 -17.88 -5.71 -2.18
N GLN A 343 -18.88 -6.58 -2.05
CA GLN A 343 -19.44 -7.36 -3.16
C GLN A 343 -20.68 -6.73 -3.82
N GLN A 344 -21.16 -5.59 -3.31
CA GLN A 344 -22.33 -4.91 -3.86
C GLN A 344 -22.00 -4.28 -5.22
N GLN A 345 -22.39 -4.91 -6.33
CA GLN A 345 -22.10 -4.42 -7.69
C GLN A 345 -22.75 -3.05 -8.00
N GLN A 346 -23.88 -2.76 -7.36
CA GLN A 346 -24.59 -1.49 -7.49
C GLN A 346 -23.87 -0.33 -6.78
N TRP A 347 -22.94 -0.63 -5.89
CA TRP A 347 -22.15 0.38 -5.19
C TRP A 347 -20.89 0.68 -5.98
N ALA A 348 -20.81 1.90 -6.50
CA ALA A 348 -19.77 2.31 -7.44
C ALA A 348 -18.35 2.17 -6.91
N ASP A 349 -18.18 2.24 -5.58
CA ASP A 349 -16.87 2.16 -4.95
C ASP A 349 -16.51 0.76 -4.44
N SER A 350 -17.32 -0.28 -4.71
CA SER A 350 -17.13 -1.65 -4.22
C SER A 350 -16.03 -2.44 -4.95
N ALA A 351 -15.42 -3.42 -4.30
CA ALA A 351 -14.42 -4.30 -4.91
C ALA A 351 -14.97 -5.00 -6.17
N ALA A 352 -16.24 -5.43 -6.13
CA ALA A 352 -16.92 -6.01 -7.29
C ALA A 352 -17.12 -5.01 -8.45
N ALA A 353 -17.42 -3.74 -8.15
CA ALA A 353 -17.56 -2.71 -9.18
C ALA A 353 -16.22 -2.34 -9.84
N PHE A 354 -15.12 -2.36 -9.07
CA PHE A 354 -13.76 -2.19 -9.58
C PHE A 354 -13.21 -3.44 -10.28
N GLN A 355 -13.83 -4.62 -10.03
CA GLN A 355 -13.29 -5.94 -10.38
C GLN A 355 -11.86 -6.12 -9.85
N MET A 356 -11.64 -5.71 -8.60
CA MET A 356 -10.35 -5.77 -7.92
C MET A 356 -10.49 -6.58 -6.63
N HIS A 357 -9.39 -7.20 -6.22
CA HIS A 357 -9.36 -8.06 -5.04
C HIS A 357 -8.18 -7.70 -4.15
N GLY A 358 -8.29 -8.07 -2.87
CA GLY A 358 -7.22 -7.95 -1.90
C GLY A 358 -6.70 -6.53 -1.70
N ALA A 359 -5.40 -6.42 -1.43
CA ALA A 359 -4.73 -5.18 -1.10
C ALA A 359 -4.76 -4.15 -2.25
N SER A 360 -4.75 -4.62 -3.51
CA SER A 360 -4.75 -3.76 -4.68
C SER A 360 -5.99 -2.86 -4.69
N TYR A 361 -7.16 -3.39 -4.33
CA TYR A 361 -8.41 -2.63 -4.23
C TYR A 361 -8.31 -1.48 -3.22
N PHE A 362 -7.86 -1.75 -1.99
CA PHE A 362 -7.73 -0.70 -0.97
C PHE A 362 -6.67 0.34 -1.33
N ARG A 363 -5.63 -0.05 -2.08
CA ARG A 363 -4.68 0.91 -2.60
C ARG A 363 -5.29 1.81 -3.67
N GLU A 364 -6.09 1.27 -4.59
CA GLU A 364 -6.81 2.10 -5.56
C GLU A 364 -7.68 3.14 -4.84
N LEU A 365 -8.43 2.74 -3.79
CA LEU A 365 -9.19 3.71 -2.98
C LEU A 365 -8.30 4.80 -2.35
N SER A 366 -7.16 4.42 -1.80
CA SER A 366 -6.16 5.33 -1.21
C SER A 366 -5.64 6.34 -2.25
N GLU A 367 -5.30 5.89 -3.45
CA GLU A 367 -4.83 6.76 -4.53
C GLU A 367 -5.93 7.69 -5.04
N LEU A 368 -7.16 7.18 -5.15
CA LEU A 368 -8.31 7.98 -5.55
C LEU A 368 -8.57 9.10 -4.52
N ASN A 369 -8.48 8.79 -3.23
CA ASN A 369 -8.60 9.76 -2.16
C ASN A 369 -7.57 10.88 -2.30
N ARG A 370 -6.29 10.50 -2.35
CA ARG A 370 -5.17 11.44 -2.42
C ARG A 370 -5.21 12.30 -3.67
N ALA A 371 -5.53 11.73 -4.83
CA ALA A 371 -5.68 12.49 -6.06
C ALA A 371 -6.82 13.51 -5.99
N GLY A 372 -7.95 13.15 -5.33
CA GLY A 372 -9.04 14.07 -5.05
C GLY A 372 -8.60 15.25 -4.18
N MET A 373 -7.91 14.96 -3.07
CA MET A 373 -7.40 15.98 -2.16
C MET A 373 -6.35 16.89 -2.82
N ALA A 374 -5.40 16.31 -3.55
CA ALA A 374 -4.37 17.07 -4.27
C ALA A 374 -4.98 18.06 -5.28
N LYS A 375 -6.00 17.61 -6.04
CA LYS A 375 -6.73 18.47 -6.97
C LYS A 375 -7.43 19.63 -6.26
N GLU A 376 -8.04 19.38 -5.11
CA GLU A 376 -8.73 20.41 -4.32
C GLU A 376 -7.74 21.44 -3.72
N ILE A 377 -6.60 20.96 -3.21
CA ILE A 377 -5.52 21.80 -2.71
C ILE A 377 -4.95 22.68 -3.83
N ALA A 378 -4.73 22.12 -5.02
CA ALA A 378 -4.21 22.85 -6.18
C ALA A 378 -5.22 23.88 -6.74
N GLY A 379 -6.52 23.58 -6.65
CA GLY A 379 -7.61 24.46 -7.11
C GLY A 379 -7.93 25.61 -6.15
N GLY A 380 -7.55 25.50 -4.87
CA GLY A 380 -7.69 26.57 -3.89
C GLY A 380 -6.75 27.73 -4.23
N GLY A 381 -7.27 28.82 -4.79
CA GLY A 381 -6.50 30.01 -5.20
C GLY A 381 -5.83 30.81 -4.06
N GLY A 382 -5.63 30.22 -2.88
CA GLY A 382 -5.04 30.85 -1.69
C GLY A 382 -3.51 30.78 -1.66
N GLU A 383 -2.92 31.57 -0.76
CA GLU A 383 -1.47 31.66 -0.53
C GLU A 383 -0.83 30.28 -0.35
N ARG A 384 -0.05 29.84 -1.36
CA ARG A 384 0.66 28.54 -1.34
C ARG A 384 1.60 28.36 -0.14
N ASN A 385 1.95 29.46 0.54
CA ASN A 385 2.88 29.47 1.66
C ASN A 385 2.34 28.74 2.90
N TRP A 386 1.06 28.92 3.28
CA TRP A 386 0.53 28.25 4.46
C TRP A 386 0.32 26.74 4.24
N VAL A 387 0.05 26.33 3.00
CA VAL A 387 -0.11 24.91 2.63
C VAL A 387 1.18 24.14 2.89
N GLY A 388 2.32 24.69 2.47
CA GLY A 388 3.64 24.09 2.73
C GLY A 388 3.98 24.04 4.22
N ASP A 389 3.71 25.12 4.95
CA ASP A 389 3.94 25.18 6.40
C ASP A 389 3.09 24.15 7.17
N VAL A 390 1.78 24.13 6.94
CA VAL A 390 0.87 23.16 7.56
C VAL A 390 1.24 21.73 7.20
N ARG A 391 1.58 21.47 5.93
CA ARG A 391 2.04 20.14 5.50
C ARG A 391 3.25 19.69 6.33
N ASN A 392 4.26 20.53 6.46
CA ASN A 392 5.48 20.22 7.20
C ASN A 392 5.19 19.98 8.69
N LYS A 393 4.35 20.83 9.30
CA LYS A 393 3.89 20.68 10.69
C LYS A 393 3.20 19.33 10.91
N LEU A 394 2.23 18.99 10.06
CA LEU A 394 1.46 17.76 10.14
C LEU A 394 2.32 16.52 9.90
N THR A 395 3.17 16.52 8.87
CA THR A 395 4.07 15.40 8.59
C THR A 395 5.03 15.14 9.75
N THR A 396 5.57 16.20 10.36
CA THR A 396 6.45 16.09 11.54
C THR A 396 5.71 15.50 12.74
N ALA A 397 4.50 15.99 13.03
CA ALA A 397 3.68 15.47 14.13
C ALA A 397 3.24 14.01 13.89
N LEU A 398 2.97 13.61 12.65
CA LEU A 398 2.65 12.22 12.29
C LEU A 398 3.81 11.27 12.53
N GLN A 399 5.05 11.69 12.27
CA GLN A 399 6.24 10.87 12.54
C GLN A 399 6.42 10.57 14.04
N GLN A 400 5.86 11.42 14.91
CA GLN A 400 5.89 11.26 16.36
C GLN A 400 4.63 10.58 16.92
N SER A 401 3.63 10.33 16.07
CA SER A 401 2.35 9.74 16.47
C SER A 401 2.51 8.26 16.86
N VAL A 402 1.54 7.77 17.63
CA VAL A 402 1.46 6.41 18.15
C VAL A 402 0.18 5.73 17.70
N LEU A 403 0.27 4.42 17.48
CA LEU A 403 -0.89 3.54 17.35
C LEU A 403 -1.34 3.12 18.74
N CYS A 404 -2.60 3.32 19.05
CA CYS A 404 -3.19 3.14 20.36
C CYS A 404 -4.24 2.02 20.32
N HIS A 405 -3.98 0.92 21.02
CA HIS A 405 -4.99 -0.11 21.28
C HIS A 405 -5.48 0.03 22.72
N TYR A 406 -6.80 0.15 22.91
CA TYR A 406 -7.41 0.31 24.22
C TYR A 406 -8.01 -1.00 24.71
N THR A 407 -7.68 -1.38 25.93
CA THR A 407 -8.15 -2.62 26.56
C THR A 407 -8.06 -2.51 28.09
N GLY A 408 -8.40 -3.56 28.83
CA GLY A 408 -8.19 -3.62 30.28
C GLY A 408 -6.72 -3.90 30.64
N THR A 409 -6.27 -3.43 31.80
CA THR A 409 -4.89 -3.57 32.27
C THR A 409 -4.42 -5.02 32.31
N SER A 410 -5.29 -5.94 32.77
CA SER A 410 -4.98 -7.37 32.85
C SER A 410 -4.75 -8.00 31.46
N ARG A 411 -5.58 -7.62 30.48
CA ARG A 411 -5.47 -8.09 29.09
C ARG A 411 -4.24 -7.50 28.40
N ALA A 412 -3.93 -6.23 28.65
CA ALA A 412 -2.73 -5.59 28.11
C ALA A 412 -1.45 -6.28 28.62
N ALA A 413 -1.39 -6.61 29.92
CA ALA A 413 -0.26 -7.34 30.50
C ALA A 413 -0.08 -8.73 29.87
N THR A 414 -1.18 -9.44 29.61
CA THR A 414 -1.15 -10.75 28.94
C THR A 414 -0.57 -10.65 27.53
N MET A 415 -1.03 -9.67 26.74
CA MET A 415 -0.53 -9.44 25.37
C MET A 415 0.96 -9.07 25.38
N LEU A 416 1.39 -8.20 26.30
CA LEU A 416 2.80 -7.87 26.46
C LEU A 416 3.66 -9.10 26.82
N GLY A 417 3.18 -9.96 27.72
CA GLY A 417 3.89 -11.19 28.10
C GLY A 417 4.07 -12.17 26.93
N GLN A 418 3.17 -12.15 25.94
CA GLN A 418 3.29 -12.93 24.71
C GLN A 418 4.18 -12.25 23.65
N GLY A 419 4.55 -10.98 23.85
CA GLY A 419 5.32 -10.17 22.90
C GLY A 419 4.58 -9.80 21.61
N GLN A 420 3.31 -10.21 21.47
CA GLN A 420 2.55 -10.04 20.23
C GLN A 420 1.05 -9.85 20.51
N MET A 421 0.38 -9.09 19.64
CA MET A 421 -1.08 -8.99 19.57
C MET A 421 -1.59 -9.72 18.34
N LYS A 422 -2.63 -10.54 18.49
CA LYS A 422 -3.17 -11.37 17.42
C LYS A 422 -4.56 -10.89 17.00
N SER A 423 -4.85 -10.95 15.70
CA SER A 423 -6.19 -10.80 15.16
C SER A 423 -7.09 -11.94 15.61
N LYS A 424 -8.41 -11.81 15.44
CA LYS A 424 -9.34 -12.88 15.81
C LYS A 424 -9.03 -14.17 15.07
N THR A 425 -8.75 -14.10 13.77
CA THR A 425 -8.37 -15.28 12.97
C THR A 425 -7.14 -15.99 13.56
N GLU A 426 -6.12 -15.25 13.99
CA GLU A 426 -4.90 -15.84 14.57
C GLU A 426 -5.10 -16.33 16.01
N LEU A 427 -5.96 -15.67 16.79
CA LEU A 427 -6.34 -16.13 18.13
C LEU A 427 -7.06 -17.48 18.06
N LEU A 428 -8.08 -17.59 17.21
CA LEU A 428 -8.91 -18.79 17.11
C LEU A 428 -8.17 -19.99 16.49
N LYS A 429 -7.11 -19.76 15.72
CA LYS A 429 -6.20 -20.84 15.27
C LYS A 429 -5.45 -21.48 16.44
N ALA A 430 -5.07 -20.69 17.44
CA ALA A 430 -4.31 -21.16 18.59
C ALA A 430 -5.23 -21.70 19.71
N ASP A 431 -6.37 -21.05 19.90
CA ASP A 431 -7.36 -21.37 20.92
C ASP A 431 -8.78 -21.06 20.40
N PRO A 432 -9.57 -22.08 20.04
CA PRO A 432 -10.93 -21.91 19.52
C PRO A 432 -11.90 -21.19 20.47
N ASP A 433 -11.61 -21.19 21.77
CA ASP A 433 -12.45 -20.57 22.79
C ASP A 433 -11.90 -19.20 23.24
N ALA A 434 -10.88 -18.68 22.54
CA ALA A 434 -10.23 -17.41 22.90
C ALA A 434 -11.24 -16.24 22.92
N PRO A 435 -11.27 -15.44 24.01
CA PRO A 435 -12.18 -14.31 24.12
C PRO A 435 -11.85 -13.24 23.07
N ASN A 436 -12.88 -12.80 22.35
CA ASN A 436 -12.79 -11.76 21.33
C ASN A 436 -14.03 -10.86 21.35
N THR A 437 -13.90 -9.67 20.75
CA THR A 437 -14.92 -8.62 20.76
C THR A 437 -15.47 -8.32 19.37
N SER A 438 -15.29 -9.23 18.40
CA SER A 438 -15.77 -9.03 17.04
C SER A 438 -17.27 -9.29 16.94
N GLU A 439 -17.98 -8.39 16.29
CA GLU A 439 -19.43 -8.45 16.11
C GLU A 439 -19.78 -9.14 14.77
N ALA A 440 -21.06 -9.49 14.56
CA ALA A 440 -21.53 -10.07 13.30
C ALA A 440 -21.23 -9.16 12.09
N TYR A 441 -21.22 -7.84 12.32
CA TYR A 441 -20.84 -6.83 11.34
C TYR A 441 -19.39 -6.99 10.86
N ASP A 442 -18.44 -7.15 11.78
CA ASP A 442 -17.00 -7.33 11.49
C ASP A 442 -16.77 -8.58 10.64
N ARG A 443 -17.44 -9.67 11.01
CA ARG A 443 -17.34 -10.96 10.34
C ARG A 443 -17.94 -10.97 8.95
N HIS A 444 -19.17 -10.46 8.79
CA HIS A 444 -19.95 -10.72 7.59
C HIS A 444 -20.04 -9.52 6.65
N VAL A 445 -20.23 -8.32 7.20
CA VAL A 445 -20.36 -7.13 6.37
C VAL A 445 -19.00 -6.69 5.84
N LEU A 446 -17.98 -6.73 6.69
CA LEU A 446 -16.62 -6.31 6.34
C LEU A 446 -15.66 -7.45 6.06
N ALA A 447 -15.85 -8.60 6.72
CA ALA A 447 -14.93 -9.73 6.75
C ALA A 447 -13.50 -9.33 7.17
N ASN A 448 -13.39 -8.59 8.27
CA ASN A 448 -12.14 -7.99 8.74
C ASN A 448 -11.50 -8.70 9.96
N GLU A 449 -11.92 -9.92 10.30
CA GLU A 449 -11.44 -10.68 11.48
C GLU A 449 -9.93 -11.01 11.45
N GLY A 450 -9.30 -10.87 10.27
CA GLY A 450 -7.86 -11.01 10.07
C GLY A 450 -7.03 -9.79 10.48
N PHE A 451 -7.64 -8.72 11.02
CA PHE A 451 -6.94 -7.49 11.41
C PHE A 451 -6.99 -7.20 12.91
N VAL A 452 -6.01 -6.41 13.36
CA VAL A 452 -5.92 -5.83 14.69
C VAL A 452 -6.14 -4.31 14.60
N PHE A 453 -7.01 -3.78 15.45
CA PHE A 453 -7.44 -2.38 15.41
C PHE A 453 -6.66 -1.48 16.36
N PHE A 454 -6.33 -0.29 15.87
CA PHE A 454 -5.68 0.78 16.63
C PHE A 454 -6.32 2.13 16.30
N PHE A 455 -6.29 3.07 17.23
CA PHE A 455 -6.45 4.49 16.93
C PHE A 455 -5.09 5.10 16.59
N LEU A 456 -5.06 6.08 15.69
CA LEU A 456 -3.87 6.92 15.52
C LEU A 456 -3.98 8.16 16.41
N GLU A 457 -2.97 8.42 17.23
CA GLU A 457 -2.97 9.53 18.19
C GLU A 457 -1.61 10.19 18.35
N VAL A 458 -1.59 11.41 18.89
CA VAL A 458 -0.36 12.06 19.35
C VAL A 458 0.00 11.51 20.74
N PRO A 459 1.28 11.27 21.07
CA PRO A 459 1.69 10.83 22.40
C PRO A 459 1.15 11.74 23.51
N GLY A 460 0.74 11.12 24.61
CA GLY A 460 0.16 11.84 25.76
C GLY A 460 -1.26 12.36 25.52
N SER A 461 -1.92 11.98 24.42
CA SER A 461 -3.35 12.26 24.24
C SER A 461 -4.16 11.68 25.40
N PRO A 462 -5.21 12.38 25.89
CA PRO A 462 -6.08 11.87 26.93
C PRO A 462 -6.66 10.50 26.58
N PHE A 463 -6.97 9.69 27.60
CA PHE A 463 -7.68 8.44 27.38
C PHE A 463 -9.02 8.69 26.69
N ARG A 464 -9.32 7.84 25.70
CA ARG A 464 -10.67 7.79 25.14
C ARG A 464 -11.58 7.10 26.15
N GLU A 465 -12.81 7.55 26.24
CA GLU A 465 -13.87 6.73 26.84
C GLU A 465 -14.04 5.49 25.98
N THR A 466 -13.66 4.34 26.52
CA THR A 466 -13.60 3.08 25.79
C THR A 466 -14.63 2.12 26.35
N ARG A 467 -15.44 1.53 25.46
CA ARG A 467 -16.31 0.39 25.78
C ARG A 467 -15.54 -0.92 26.05
N PHE A 468 -14.21 -0.90 25.96
CA PHE A 468 -13.35 -2.09 25.89
C PHE A 468 -12.76 -2.53 27.23
N THR A 469 -13.16 -1.89 28.34
CA THR A 469 -12.97 -2.43 29.69
C THR A 469 -14.09 -3.43 29.93
N GLY A 470 -13.84 -4.71 29.60
CA GLY A 470 -14.82 -5.78 29.71
C GLY A 470 -15.26 -6.09 31.14
N ASP A 471 -14.46 -5.68 32.13
CA ASP A 471 -14.77 -5.74 33.55
C ASP A 471 -14.83 -4.32 34.13
N ALA A 472 -15.87 -4.04 34.94
CA ALA A 472 -15.99 -2.77 35.65
C ALA A 472 -14.84 -2.53 36.65
N ASP A 473 -14.15 -3.60 37.04
CA ASP A 473 -13.06 -3.60 38.01
C ASP A 473 -11.65 -3.59 37.36
N ASP A 474 -11.53 -3.78 36.04
CA ASP A 474 -10.23 -3.73 35.34
C ASP A 474 -9.96 -2.32 34.83
N GLU A 475 -8.89 -1.70 35.34
CA GLU A 475 -8.51 -0.34 34.97
C GLU A 475 -8.24 -0.25 33.46
N PRO A 476 -8.74 0.78 32.74
CA PRO A 476 -8.41 0.98 31.34
C PRO A 476 -6.91 1.14 31.12
N ALA A 477 -6.39 0.47 30.09
CA ALA A 477 -5.02 0.59 29.62
C ALA A 477 -4.97 0.86 28.11
N ARG A 478 -3.87 1.49 27.70
CA ARG A 478 -3.56 1.79 26.30
C ARG A 478 -2.20 1.23 25.96
N ILE A 479 -2.17 0.38 24.95
CA ILE A 479 -0.95 -0.12 24.31
C ILE A 479 -0.60 0.87 23.19
N GLU A 480 0.59 1.44 23.28
CA GLU A 480 1.11 2.46 22.36
C GLU A 480 2.29 1.88 21.56
N ILE A 481 2.19 1.90 20.23
CA ILE A 481 3.27 1.52 19.32
C ILE A 481 3.66 2.77 18.53
N PRO A 482 4.93 3.23 18.56
CA PRO A 482 5.35 4.35 17.72
C PRO A 482 5.04 4.09 16.25
N LEU A 483 4.41 5.04 15.55
CA LEU A 483 4.00 4.86 14.14
C LEU A 483 5.19 4.45 13.26
N THR A 484 6.35 5.07 13.48
CA THR A 484 7.61 4.80 12.76
C THR A 484 8.23 3.43 13.08
N ARG A 485 7.79 2.77 14.14
CA ARG A 485 8.19 1.41 14.54
C ARG A 485 7.09 0.38 14.29
N SER A 486 5.98 0.79 13.70
CA SER A 486 4.85 -0.08 13.36
C SER A 486 4.92 -0.55 11.90
N PRO A 487 4.28 -1.68 11.54
CA PRO A 487 4.16 -2.11 10.15
C PRO A 487 3.10 -1.33 9.35
N LEU A 488 2.52 -0.24 9.89
CA LEU A 488 1.41 0.48 9.25
C LEU A 488 1.75 0.94 7.83
N MET A 489 2.95 1.50 7.61
CA MET A 489 3.34 2.01 6.29
C MET A 489 3.63 0.91 5.25
N SER A 490 3.89 -0.33 5.69
CA SER A 490 4.25 -1.44 4.82
C SER A 490 3.12 -2.46 4.62
N GLN A 491 2.22 -2.59 5.59
CA GLN A 491 1.24 -3.68 5.65
C GLN A 491 -0.17 -3.23 6.03
N GLY A 492 -0.31 -2.03 6.62
CA GLY A 492 -1.56 -1.59 7.21
C GLY A 492 -2.38 -0.67 6.30
N TRP A 493 -3.58 -0.38 6.78
CA TRP A 493 -4.47 0.59 6.18
C TRP A 493 -5.23 1.37 7.26
N LEU A 494 -5.85 2.46 6.84
CA LEU A 494 -6.48 3.43 7.73
C LEU A 494 -7.79 3.93 7.11
N MET A 495 -8.83 4.00 7.94
CA MET A 495 -10.01 4.82 7.68
C MET A 495 -9.95 6.10 8.51
N LEU A 496 -10.31 7.25 7.93
CA LEU A 496 -10.32 8.56 8.62
C LEU A 496 -11.43 8.69 9.66
N SER A 497 -12.49 7.88 9.55
CA SER A 497 -13.62 7.80 10.49
C SER A 497 -13.84 6.40 11.04
N ASP A 498 -14.80 6.28 11.96
CA ASP A 498 -15.21 4.98 12.53
C ASP A 498 -15.70 4.01 11.44
N PHE A 499 -15.32 2.75 11.55
CA PHE A 499 -15.58 1.78 10.49
C PHE A 499 -17.06 1.40 10.33
N ALA A 500 -17.75 1.15 11.44
CA ALA A 500 -19.12 0.65 11.42
C ALA A 500 -20.13 1.76 11.16
N GLN A 501 -19.91 2.91 11.79
CA GLN A 501 -20.85 4.03 11.76
C GLN A 501 -20.42 5.13 10.78
N ARG A 502 -19.20 5.03 10.21
CA ARG A 502 -18.61 6.05 9.32
C ARG A 502 -18.60 7.44 9.95
N GLU A 503 -18.47 7.49 11.27
CA GLU A 503 -18.77 8.67 12.05
C GLU A 503 -17.59 9.65 12.08
N TYR A 504 -17.85 10.86 11.59
CA TYR A 504 -16.98 12.02 11.80
C TYR A 504 -17.55 12.90 12.92
N PRO A 505 -16.69 13.54 13.75
CA PRO A 505 -17.18 14.50 14.72
C PRO A 505 -17.88 15.70 14.06
N THR A 506 -19.05 16.05 14.60
CA THR A 506 -19.75 17.30 14.32
C THR A 506 -19.09 18.42 15.11
N VAL A 507 -18.86 19.57 14.48
CA VAL A 507 -18.16 20.72 15.08
C VAL A 507 -19.09 21.93 15.12
N ARG A 508 -19.16 22.55 16.30
CA ARG A 508 -19.81 23.84 16.51
C ARG A 508 -18.84 24.83 17.15
N ALA A 509 -19.04 26.11 16.87
CA ALA A 509 -18.26 27.20 17.42
C ALA A 509 -19.10 28.09 18.35
N LYS A 510 -18.42 28.89 19.17
CA LYS A 510 -19.08 29.93 19.95
C LYS A 510 -19.42 31.13 19.04
N PRO A 511 -20.67 31.64 19.02
CA PRO A 511 -21.00 32.80 18.19
C PRO A 511 -20.16 34.05 18.51
N GLY A 512 -19.83 34.27 19.79
CA GLY A 512 -19.02 35.41 20.24
C GLY A 512 -17.51 35.24 20.07
N ASP A 513 -17.03 34.00 19.88
CA ASP A 513 -15.64 33.68 19.55
C ASP A 513 -15.60 32.47 18.61
N PRO A 514 -15.83 32.67 17.30
CA PRO A 514 -15.89 31.59 16.31
C PRO A 514 -14.63 30.74 16.19
N ALA A 515 -13.49 31.17 16.77
CA ALA A 515 -12.27 30.37 16.81
C ALA A 515 -12.32 29.27 17.89
N GLN A 516 -13.15 29.42 18.91
CA GLN A 516 -13.40 28.39 19.93
C GLN A 516 -14.46 27.40 19.46
N THR A 517 -14.13 26.11 19.51
CA THR A 517 -14.99 25.03 19.04
C THR A 517 -15.22 23.96 20.10
N GLN A 518 -16.33 23.25 19.92
CA GLN A 518 -16.64 22.00 20.57
C GLN A 518 -16.96 20.98 19.48
N SER A 519 -16.47 19.76 19.65
CA SER A 519 -16.78 18.61 18.79
C SER A 519 -17.60 17.57 19.57
N ARG A 520 -18.50 16.89 18.87
CA ARG A 520 -19.31 15.77 19.39
C ARG A 520 -19.49 14.70 18.34
N LEU A 521 -19.70 13.48 18.81
CA LEU A 521 -20.08 12.33 17.99
C LEU A 521 -21.59 12.21 18.03
N GLY A 522 -22.23 12.11 16.87
CA GLY A 522 -23.68 12.03 16.76
C GLY A 522 -24.28 10.73 17.33
N THR A 523 -23.49 9.67 17.44
CA THR A 523 -23.89 8.38 18.04
C THR A 523 -23.81 8.39 19.55
N ARG A 524 -23.10 9.35 20.14
CA ARG A 524 -23.10 9.57 21.59
C ARG A 524 -24.26 10.49 21.93
N LEU A 525 -24.98 10.19 23.01
CA LEU A 525 -26.08 11.03 23.54
C LEU A 525 -25.58 12.38 24.11
N ASP A 526 -24.37 12.81 23.73
CA ASP A 526 -23.72 14.00 24.24
C ASP A 526 -24.27 15.23 23.51
N THR A 527 -24.92 16.11 24.26
CA THR A 527 -25.37 17.40 23.72
C THR A 527 -24.21 18.39 23.66
N PHE A 528 -24.31 19.33 22.72
CA PHE A 528 -23.46 20.53 22.73
C PHE A 528 -23.87 21.41 23.91
N SER A 529 -22.89 22.08 24.52
CA SER A 529 -23.18 23.17 25.45
C SER A 529 -23.86 24.32 24.70
N ASP A 530 -24.79 25.00 25.36
CA ASP A 530 -25.55 26.14 24.79
C ASP A 530 -24.65 27.26 24.24
N GLU A 531 -23.40 27.37 24.73
CA GLU A 531 -22.41 28.32 24.24
C GLU A 531 -21.94 28.02 22.80
N PHE A 532 -22.03 26.78 22.34
CA PHE A 532 -21.54 26.32 21.03
C PHE A 532 -22.70 26.05 20.07
N SER A 533 -23.31 27.12 19.57
CA SER A 533 -24.49 27.06 18.71
C SER A 533 -24.21 27.31 17.23
N LEU A 534 -23.05 27.88 16.87
CA LEU A 534 -22.72 28.18 15.46
C LEU A 534 -22.25 26.92 14.73
N PRO A 535 -22.96 26.40 13.71
CA PRO A 535 -22.55 25.21 12.97
C PRO A 535 -21.27 25.48 12.18
N VAL A 536 -20.27 24.60 12.31
CA VAL A 536 -19.03 24.69 11.55
C VAL A 536 -18.93 23.53 10.55
N ARG A 537 -19.17 22.31 11.01
CA ARG A 537 -19.01 21.11 10.18
C ARG A 537 -19.90 19.98 10.68
N ASN A 538 -20.56 19.27 9.77
CA ASN A 538 -21.38 18.09 10.08
C ASN A 538 -21.28 17.04 8.97
N PHE A 539 -21.21 15.77 9.34
CA PHE A 539 -21.26 14.66 8.40
C PHE A 539 -22.65 14.01 8.39
N ASP A 540 -23.12 13.67 7.20
CA ASP A 540 -24.35 12.90 6.97
C ASP A 540 -23.98 11.69 6.10
N VAL A 541 -24.28 10.49 6.60
CA VAL A 541 -24.02 9.22 5.89
C VAL A 541 -24.91 9.03 4.66
N GLY A 542 -25.95 9.84 4.49
CA GLY A 542 -26.81 9.85 3.31
C GLY A 542 -27.96 8.85 3.37
N ALA A 543 -28.16 8.15 4.49
CA ALA A 543 -29.17 7.10 4.63
C ALA A 543 -30.60 7.59 4.38
N GLY A 544 -30.92 8.83 4.77
CA GLY A 544 -32.26 9.42 4.53
C GLY A 544 -32.52 9.83 3.07
N LYS A 545 -31.48 9.84 2.22
CA LYS A 545 -31.57 10.18 0.79
C LYS A 545 -31.45 8.96 -0.12
N ALA A 546 -31.03 7.81 0.44
CA ALA A 546 -30.92 6.57 -0.29
C ALA A 546 -32.33 6.02 -0.59
N GLU A 547 -32.61 5.75 -1.87
CA GLU A 547 -33.77 4.94 -2.22
C GLU A 547 -33.52 3.51 -1.75
N LEU A 548 -34.32 3.03 -0.78
CA LEU A 548 -34.22 1.66 -0.32
C LEU A 548 -34.48 0.68 -1.48
N PRO A 549 -33.82 -0.50 -1.48
CA PRO A 549 -34.13 -1.53 -2.47
C PRO A 549 -35.62 -1.86 -2.44
N ASP A 550 -36.17 -2.24 -3.59
CA ASP A 550 -37.49 -2.86 -3.63
C ASP A 550 -37.51 -4.05 -2.65
N MET A 551 -38.57 -4.13 -1.84
CA MET A 551 -38.76 -5.17 -0.83
C MET A 551 -38.67 -6.57 -1.45
N GLU A 552 -39.05 -6.73 -2.72
CA GLU A 552 -38.94 -8.00 -3.44
C GLU A 552 -37.47 -8.44 -3.61
N LYS A 553 -36.60 -7.57 -4.15
CA LYS A 553 -35.16 -7.86 -4.32
C LYS A 553 -34.45 -8.11 -3.00
N MET A 554 -34.90 -7.42 -1.96
CA MET A 554 -34.38 -7.53 -0.61
C MET A 554 -34.73 -8.89 0.01
N MET A 555 -35.99 -9.32 -0.13
CA MET A 555 -36.44 -10.65 0.29
C MET A 555 -35.78 -11.76 -0.52
N GLU A 556 -35.55 -11.56 -1.82
CA GLU A 556 -34.82 -12.48 -2.68
C GLU A 556 -33.36 -12.66 -2.21
N ALA A 557 -32.65 -11.56 -1.95
CA ALA A 557 -31.28 -11.59 -1.45
C ALA A 557 -31.18 -12.28 -0.07
N MET A 558 -32.12 -12.00 0.84
CA MET A 558 -32.18 -12.70 2.13
C MET A 558 -32.54 -14.18 2.00
N GLY A 559 -33.43 -14.53 1.06
CA GLY A 559 -33.82 -15.91 0.79
C GLY A 559 -32.70 -16.75 0.18
N ALA A 560 -31.79 -16.13 -0.58
CA ALA A 560 -30.63 -16.78 -1.17
C ALA A 560 -29.51 -17.07 -0.15
N GLU A 561 -29.37 -16.27 0.90
CA GLU A 561 -28.35 -16.45 1.94
C GLU A 561 -28.75 -17.59 2.89
N GLN A 562 -27.93 -18.62 2.99
CA GLN A 562 -28.21 -19.83 3.79
C GLN A 562 -27.80 -19.65 5.25
N ASP A 563 -26.74 -18.88 5.50
CA ASP A 563 -26.26 -18.61 6.86
C ASP A 563 -27.18 -17.60 7.56
N ALA A 564 -27.73 -17.98 8.71
CA ALA A 564 -28.71 -17.16 9.42
C ALA A 564 -28.12 -15.85 9.98
N GLU A 565 -26.85 -15.88 10.42
CA GLU A 565 -26.15 -14.70 10.94
C GLU A 565 -25.87 -13.73 9.78
N ARG A 566 -25.38 -14.25 8.65
CA ARG A 566 -25.19 -13.48 7.41
C ARG A 566 -26.51 -12.90 6.91
N ARG A 567 -27.57 -13.70 6.85
CA ARG A 567 -28.90 -13.27 6.39
C ARG A 567 -29.39 -12.05 7.16
N SER A 568 -29.14 -12.00 8.47
CA SER A 568 -29.51 -10.85 9.32
C SER A 568 -28.78 -9.55 8.96
N GLN A 569 -27.60 -9.63 8.32
CA GLN A 569 -26.75 -8.50 7.97
C GLN A 569 -26.96 -7.99 6.54
N VAL A 570 -27.63 -8.76 5.67
CA VAL A 570 -27.88 -8.39 4.25
C VAL A 570 -28.53 -7.02 4.14
N MET A 571 -29.57 -6.77 4.94
CA MET A 571 -30.28 -5.50 5.01
C MET A 571 -29.33 -4.33 5.29
N PHE A 572 -28.52 -4.48 6.33
CA PHE A 572 -27.59 -3.45 6.76
C PHE A 572 -26.54 -3.15 5.69
N ALA A 573 -25.93 -4.19 5.11
CA ALA A 573 -24.91 -4.05 4.07
C ALA A 573 -25.46 -3.33 2.82
N MET A 574 -26.67 -3.70 2.37
CA MET A 574 -27.32 -3.06 1.22
C MET A 574 -27.64 -1.59 1.49
N THR A 575 -28.17 -1.27 2.68
CA THR A 575 -28.48 0.13 3.05
C THR A 575 -27.23 1.00 3.10
N GLN A 576 -26.12 0.50 3.67
CA GLN A 576 -24.84 1.21 3.70
C GLN A 576 -24.31 1.50 2.29
N ALA A 577 -24.36 0.50 1.41
CA ALA A 577 -23.93 0.60 0.03
C ALA A 577 -24.75 1.65 -0.76
N LEU A 578 -26.05 1.74 -0.50
CA LEU A 578 -26.93 2.72 -1.15
C LEU A 578 -26.85 4.13 -0.54
N ALA A 579 -26.47 4.24 0.73
CA ALA A 579 -26.27 5.53 1.40
C ALA A 579 -24.99 6.24 0.95
N ASP A 580 -23.93 5.47 0.65
CA ASP A 580 -22.60 6.02 0.36
C ASP A 580 -22.54 7.09 -0.75
N PRO A 581 -23.22 6.94 -1.91
CA PRO A 581 -23.24 7.98 -2.94
C PRO A 581 -23.83 9.31 -2.47
N HIS A 582 -24.67 9.28 -1.42
CA HIS A 582 -25.32 10.43 -0.81
C HIS A 582 -24.62 10.94 0.45
N SER A 583 -23.51 10.30 0.87
CA SER A 583 -22.72 10.74 2.01
C SER A 583 -22.11 12.12 1.74
N THR A 584 -22.29 13.04 2.68
CA THR A 584 -21.85 14.44 2.55
C THR A 584 -21.23 14.98 3.82
N MET A 585 -20.25 15.87 3.65
CA MET A 585 -19.76 16.75 4.69
C MET A 585 -20.26 18.17 4.41
N THR A 586 -21.05 18.71 5.33
CA THR A 586 -21.58 20.07 5.29
C THR A 586 -20.73 20.98 6.15
N TYR A 587 -20.36 22.15 5.62
CA TYR A 587 -19.63 23.20 6.31
C TYR A 587 -20.51 24.44 6.43
N GLY A 588 -20.53 25.07 7.60
CA GLY A 588 -21.34 26.25 7.87
C GLY A 588 -22.85 25.96 7.92
N SER A 589 -23.66 27.00 7.69
CA SER A 589 -25.13 26.90 7.58
C SER A 589 -25.70 28.11 6.84
N GLY A 590 -26.95 28.02 6.38
CA GLY A 590 -27.65 29.13 5.74
C GLY A 590 -27.01 29.56 4.42
N GLN A 591 -26.83 30.86 4.21
CA GLN A 591 -26.30 31.41 2.95
C GLN A 591 -24.82 31.08 2.69
N GLN A 592 -24.08 30.67 3.71
CA GLN A 592 -22.66 30.28 3.61
C GLN A 592 -22.47 28.75 3.64
N GLU A 593 -23.55 27.98 3.59
CA GLU A 593 -23.46 26.52 3.63
C GLU A 593 -22.73 25.97 2.40
N GLN A 594 -21.76 25.10 2.64
CA GLN A 594 -21.02 24.38 1.61
C GLN A 594 -21.19 22.87 1.82
N VAL A 595 -21.84 22.19 0.89
CA VAL A 595 -22.04 20.73 0.94
C VAL A 595 -21.05 20.05 0.01
N ARG A 596 -20.26 19.11 0.52
CA ARG A 596 -19.23 18.37 -0.24
C ARG A 596 -19.50 16.87 -0.16
N PRO A 597 -19.38 16.11 -1.28
CA PRO A 597 -19.45 14.65 -1.23
C PRO A 597 -18.34 14.04 -0.36
N GLU A 598 -18.67 13.04 0.45
CA GLU A 598 -17.75 12.39 1.38
C GLU A 598 -17.98 10.85 1.39
N ARG A 599 -17.68 10.23 0.25
CA ARG A 599 -17.83 8.78 0.01
C ARG A 599 -16.77 7.95 0.74
N LEU A 600 -16.96 6.63 0.79
CA LEU A 600 -16.01 5.72 1.45
C LEU A 600 -14.60 5.78 0.86
N ARG A 601 -14.47 5.94 -0.46
CA ARG A 601 -13.15 6.13 -1.07
C ARG A 601 -12.40 7.35 -0.52
N SER A 602 -13.10 8.43 -0.16
CA SER A 602 -12.51 9.63 0.46
C SER A 602 -12.08 9.43 1.91
N ASN A 603 -12.41 8.27 2.47
CA ASN A 603 -12.14 7.88 3.86
C ASN A 603 -10.93 6.93 3.98
N THR A 604 -10.42 6.38 2.88
CA THR A 604 -9.47 5.26 2.91
C THR A 604 -8.05 5.71 2.57
N LEU A 605 -7.06 5.23 3.32
CA LEU A 605 -5.62 5.38 3.05
C LEU A 605 -4.88 4.07 3.33
N MET A 606 -3.84 3.75 2.55
CA MET A 606 -3.11 2.48 2.70
C MET A 606 -1.59 2.65 2.67
N GLY A 607 -0.90 1.95 3.58
CA GLY A 607 0.56 1.87 3.59
C GLY A 607 1.24 3.24 3.54
N ARG A 608 2.11 3.43 2.54
CA ARG A 608 2.92 4.65 2.37
C ARG A 608 2.11 5.92 2.09
N ASP A 609 0.84 5.79 1.72
CA ASP A 609 -0.05 6.92 1.47
C ASP A 609 -0.63 7.53 2.74
N ILE A 610 -0.56 6.82 3.87
CA ILE A 610 -1.25 7.24 5.10
C ILE A 610 -0.71 8.58 5.63
N VAL A 611 0.60 8.72 5.77
CA VAL A 611 1.20 9.97 6.27
C VAL A 611 0.93 11.16 5.34
N PRO A 612 1.24 11.11 4.04
CA PRO A 612 0.94 12.24 3.15
C PRO A 612 -0.57 12.49 3.02
N GLY A 613 -1.40 11.43 2.97
CA GLY A 613 -2.85 11.54 2.87
C GLY A 613 -3.50 12.21 4.09
N LEU A 614 -3.03 11.92 5.31
CA LEU A 614 -3.50 12.60 6.52
C LEU A 614 -3.10 14.08 6.54
N ALA A 615 -1.90 14.41 6.09
CA ALA A 615 -1.46 15.81 5.96
C ALA A 615 -2.30 16.57 4.91
N GLU A 616 -2.53 15.95 3.75
CA GLU A 616 -3.42 16.46 2.69
C GLU A 616 -4.84 16.66 3.22
N ARG A 617 -5.37 15.70 3.98
CA ARG A 617 -6.69 15.80 4.60
C ARG A 617 -6.78 16.98 5.55
N GLY A 618 -5.78 17.18 6.41
CA GLY A 618 -5.73 18.32 7.33
C GLY A 618 -5.77 19.67 6.60
N ILE A 619 -5.05 19.78 5.48
CA ILE A 619 -5.05 20.99 4.64
C ILE A 619 -6.43 21.22 4.00
N VAL A 620 -7.04 20.17 3.45
CA VAL A 620 -8.39 20.24 2.86
C VAL A 620 -9.42 20.67 3.89
N GLU A 621 -9.39 20.12 5.10
CA GLU A 621 -10.29 20.52 6.18
C GLU A 621 -10.11 22.00 6.57
N ILE A 622 -8.87 22.47 6.71
CA ILE A 622 -8.59 23.88 7.02
C ILE A 622 -9.09 24.81 5.89
N GLN A 623 -8.91 24.40 4.63
CA GLN A 623 -9.38 25.17 3.48
C GLN A 623 -10.91 25.28 3.47
N ARG A 624 -11.62 24.14 3.60
CA ARG A 624 -13.09 24.09 3.62
C ARG A 624 -13.67 24.85 4.81
N ILE A 625 -13.09 24.68 6.00
CA ILE A 625 -13.49 25.45 7.20
C ILE A 625 -13.26 26.94 6.97
N GLY A 626 -12.18 27.35 6.29
CA GLY A 626 -11.88 28.74 6.00
C GLY A 626 -12.92 29.46 5.13
N GLU A 627 -13.68 28.73 4.32
CA GLU A 627 -14.78 29.27 3.49
C GLU A 627 -15.96 29.76 4.36
N VAL A 628 -16.15 29.16 5.54
CA VAL A 628 -17.33 29.42 6.40
C VAL A 628 -16.99 29.97 7.79
N ASN A 629 -15.78 29.71 8.28
CA ASN A 629 -15.27 30.15 9.59
C ASN A 629 -13.78 30.52 9.46
N PRO A 630 -13.47 31.72 8.94
CA PRO A 630 -12.09 32.15 8.71
C PRO A 630 -11.29 32.32 10.01
N GLN A 631 -11.94 32.62 11.13
CA GLN A 631 -11.27 32.79 12.44
C GLN A 631 -10.75 31.45 12.97
N LEU A 632 -11.57 30.39 12.89
CA LEU A 632 -11.11 29.04 13.21
C LEU A 632 -9.99 28.60 12.28
N ALA A 633 -10.13 28.81 10.96
CA ALA A 633 -9.07 28.45 10.02
C ALA A 633 -7.75 29.18 10.32
N ALA A 634 -7.80 30.46 10.68
CA ALA A 634 -6.62 31.21 11.13
C ALA A 634 -5.98 30.60 12.38
N ARG A 635 -6.80 30.22 13.38
CA ARG A 635 -6.32 29.53 14.59
C ARG A 635 -5.66 28.19 14.25
N LEU A 636 -6.27 27.37 13.40
CA LEU A 636 -5.72 26.07 12.99
C LEU A 636 -4.38 26.22 12.27
N LYS A 637 -4.23 27.21 11.38
CA LYS A 637 -2.96 27.50 10.71
C LYS A 637 -1.86 27.95 11.68
N ALA A 638 -2.23 28.66 12.74
CA ALA A 638 -1.30 29.19 13.76
C ALA A 638 -0.87 28.15 14.81
N MET A 639 -1.57 27.03 14.96
CA MET A 639 -1.22 25.97 15.91
C MET A 639 0.18 25.38 15.64
N SER A 640 0.80 24.88 16.70
CA SER A 640 1.94 23.97 16.57
C SER A 640 1.52 22.65 15.88
N GLY A 641 2.48 21.89 15.35
CA GLY A 641 2.19 20.61 14.69
C GLY A 641 1.43 19.63 15.58
N ASP A 642 1.83 19.52 16.85
CA ASP A 642 1.20 18.63 17.82
C ASP A 642 -0.23 19.06 18.19
N GLU A 643 -0.45 20.36 18.44
CA GLU A 643 -1.78 20.88 18.74
C GLU A 643 -2.72 20.69 17.57
N LEU A 644 -2.25 21.00 16.36
CA LEU A 644 -3.02 20.82 15.15
C LEU A 644 -3.34 19.34 14.93
N MET A 645 -2.36 18.45 15.10
CA MET A 645 -2.58 17.02 14.93
C MET A 645 -3.57 16.47 15.96
N ARG A 646 -3.47 16.87 17.24
CA ARG A 646 -4.45 16.48 18.25
C ARG A 646 -5.86 16.93 17.89
N TYR A 647 -5.99 18.18 17.43
CA TYR A 647 -7.27 18.71 16.96
C TYR A 647 -7.79 17.91 15.76
N LEU A 648 -6.95 17.60 14.77
CA LEU A 648 -7.35 16.80 13.62
C LEU A 648 -7.81 15.40 14.03
N LEU A 649 -7.01 14.62 14.78
CA LEU A 649 -7.30 13.21 15.08
C LEU A 649 -8.38 12.98 16.16
N LYS A 650 -8.85 14.06 16.79
CA LYS A 650 -9.88 14.01 17.84
C LYS A 650 -11.14 14.77 17.46
N ASP A 651 -10.99 16.01 17.02
CA ASP A 651 -12.11 16.95 16.82
C ASP A 651 -12.60 16.98 15.38
N LEU A 652 -11.78 16.59 14.40
CA LEU A 652 -12.18 16.54 12.98
C LEU A 652 -12.22 15.12 12.40
N LEU A 653 -11.37 14.23 12.89
CA LEU A 653 -11.20 12.89 12.38
C LEU A 653 -11.23 11.92 13.55
N ARG A 654 -11.41 10.63 13.27
CA ARG A 654 -11.24 9.54 14.24
C ARG A 654 -10.58 8.36 13.54
N PRO A 655 -9.30 8.50 13.14
CA PRO A 655 -8.66 7.52 12.29
C PRO A 655 -8.51 6.17 12.99
N GLN A 656 -8.99 5.13 12.33
CA GLN A 656 -8.86 3.74 12.74
C GLN A 656 -7.89 3.02 11.82
N VAL A 657 -6.85 2.46 12.43
CA VAL A 657 -5.76 1.74 11.81
C VAL A 657 -6.01 0.25 11.94
N MET A 658 -5.72 -0.48 10.87
CA MET A 658 -5.82 -1.94 10.82
C MET A 658 -4.49 -2.54 10.38
N LEU A 659 -3.97 -3.45 11.20
CA LEU A 659 -2.76 -4.22 10.93
C LEU A 659 -3.10 -5.71 10.76
N PRO A 660 -2.57 -6.39 9.74
CA PRO A 660 -2.95 -7.76 9.44
C PRO A 660 -2.31 -8.78 10.39
N ASN A 661 -3.05 -9.85 10.66
CA ASN A 661 -2.65 -11.03 11.42
C ASN A 661 -2.13 -10.72 12.83
N THR A 662 -0.83 -10.55 12.98
CA THR A 662 -0.14 -10.45 14.27
C THR A 662 0.73 -9.21 14.28
N VAL A 663 0.67 -8.46 15.37
CA VAL A 663 1.42 -7.22 15.59
C VAL A 663 2.46 -7.46 16.68
N ASP A 664 3.72 -7.22 16.33
CA ASP A 664 4.83 -7.26 17.28
C ASP A 664 4.73 -6.13 18.31
N LEU A 665 4.86 -6.47 19.59
CA LEU A 665 4.81 -5.54 20.71
C LEU A 665 6.19 -5.23 21.31
N SER A 666 7.28 -5.68 20.68
CA SER A 666 8.66 -5.40 21.14
C SER A 666 8.97 -3.91 21.35
N ASN A 667 8.31 -3.03 20.59
CA ASN A 667 8.44 -1.57 20.70
C ASN A 667 7.24 -0.90 21.39
N ALA A 668 6.34 -1.68 21.98
CA ALA A 668 5.14 -1.17 22.60
C ALA A 668 5.41 -0.65 24.02
N ARG A 669 4.66 0.39 24.39
CA ARG A 669 4.53 0.86 25.77
C ARG A 669 3.10 0.62 26.22
N VAL A 670 2.89 0.26 27.48
CA VAL A 670 1.54 0.21 28.06
C VAL A 670 1.41 1.23 29.17
N VAL A 671 0.37 2.05 29.06
CA VAL A 671 0.02 3.11 30.00
C VAL A 671 -1.38 2.82 30.53
N THR A 672 -1.60 2.92 31.83
CA THR A 672 -2.92 2.82 32.45
C THR A 672 -3.60 4.20 32.55
N ALA A 673 -4.91 4.23 32.80
CA ALA A 673 -5.65 5.48 32.95
C ALA A 673 -5.14 6.37 34.11
N SER A 674 -4.62 5.76 35.18
CA SER A 674 -3.94 6.42 36.30
C SER A 674 -2.54 6.93 35.98
N GLY A 675 -2.03 6.65 34.78
CA GLY A 675 -0.71 7.08 34.32
C GLY A 675 0.45 6.15 34.72
N GLN A 676 0.14 4.96 35.25
CA GLN A 676 1.17 3.94 35.52
C GLN A 676 1.63 3.32 34.20
N GLN A 677 2.94 3.19 34.03
CA GLN A 677 3.51 2.42 32.93
C GLN A 677 3.70 0.97 33.39
N LEU A 678 3.12 0.01 32.67
CA LEU A 678 3.38 -1.40 32.96
C LEU A 678 4.79 -1.76 32.51
N ALA A 679 5.52 -2.50 33.35
CA ALA A 679 6.80 -3.05 32.98
C ALA A 679 6.59 -4.15 31.92
N VAL A 680 7.34 -4.07 30.82
CA VAL A 680 7.46 -5.20 29.90
C VAL A 680 8.24 -6.28 30.66
N PRO A 681 7.68 -7.48 30.91
CA PRO A 681 8.43 -8.54 31.55
C PRO A 681 9.68 -8.81 30.71
N ALA A 682 10.86 -8.76 31.33
CA ALA A 682 12.10 -9.13 30.68
C ALA A 682 11.99 -10.59 30.27
N SER A 683 12.10 -10.85 28.97
CA SER A 683 12.07 -12.19 28.35
C SER A 683 13.17 -13.09 28.89
#